data_AF-A0A2N2WHZ6-F1
#
_entry.id   AF-A0A2N2WHZ6-F1
#
_cell.length_a   1.000
_cell.length_b   1.000
_cell.length_c   1.000
_cell.angle_alpha   90.00
_cell.angle_beta   90.00
_cell.angle_gamma   90.00
#
_symmetry.space_group_name_H-M   'P 1'
#
loop_
_entity.id
_entity.type
_entity.pdbx_description
1 polymer ?
#
loop_
_entity_poly.entity_id
_entity_poly.type
_entity_poly.pdbx_seq_one_letter_code
_entity_poly.pdbx_strand_id
1 'polypeptide(L)'
;MKKLKEILHYLSFDTWGWVATSALILCAVSGVLLAVPYDLINPYLSVTRLVTANPAASYVRNIHYWSAQLFLILTIIHIFDHLLFVYENRVRKKGVWLRLSISVIFVFYVMISGFILKADGDSLQAQRILESLIGSLPFVGSLLTETFVGQSGNFQLLYIHHVSTATIIVFIVVIEHVRSLNVSTNTFIITTAIIAGLSILFRAPVNELNSDMMKGPWYFIGLQEILHWLPNPVFLTIGLLLLPLLLYLVFFMTARLKQTTVGVFLFLLVIYGLLTITGLFFRGPMWQWQWPWQDDYRTTRLLTPDRLFFGEVNPDSLRVLNGRVEGCMGCHAGMTGFSEAHKPEYIGCYSCHGGDPLTLNKTLAHKNMYPVPGNLSNAAMSCGKVGCHPSITERVPISLMASLSGIISVDRWIFGENSLPTGDATIRDIGNKTAADIHLRNLCAGCHLGSEKLTPGPPEWLDRGGGCLACHLSYDERALSALNLLKNGVFNIEAPSFHPAIGLEINNDHCKSCHSRSGRISMNYEGWHETILKPEDAEGKHDLKLFPDQRVFSKQVPDVHHKAGMLCIDCHGSYELMGDGNIYMHKEDAVKVQCDDCHTQKVKRQAKIEDTDQESRLIAWLRNYKVEDVNVVLTQKSGHVLINTRVEENGNLLKMIKKSDGSLVLMKPPAKACSAGKAHNRLSCDACHTGWAPQCIGCHNSYEPNTEGFDMLNKKSRKGTWVEFLSEGLAELPVLGVNESDIAIKGGRVTTFIPGMIMTLDKEAFKKGSGHVFHRLYAPASAHTTQRVGRSCESCHNSSLAIGYGRGSMKFSAQGKWIFDAQYANNKNDGLPEDAWTGFLKERREPASTRIGMRPFNIKEQKRILTAGACLTCHKSNSVVMNDALIDFDKVIERKAKQCILPIW
;
A
#
# COMPACT_ATOMS: atom_id res chain seq x y z
N MET A 1 10.82 5.52 62.08
CA MET A 1 10.20 6.87 61.96
C MET A 1 11.18 8.03 62.04
N LYS A 2 12.11 8.11 63.01
CA LYS A 2 13.10 9.21 63.11
C LYS A 2 14.10 9.25 61.94
N LYS A 3 14.72 8.11 61.58
CA LYS A 3 15.54 7.96 60.37
C LYS A 3 14.78 8.25 59.06
N LEU A 4 13.48 7.93 59.00
CA LEU A 4 12.64 8.21 57.83
C LEU A 4 12.35 9.72 57.70
N LYS A 5 12.12 10.43 58.83
CA LYS A 5 12.00 11.89 58.86
C LYS A 5 13.32 12.61 58.55
N GLU A 6 14.46 12.07 58.98
CA GLU A 6 15.79 12.59 58.60
C GLU A 6 16.04 12.41 57.10
N ILE A 7 15.76 11.22 56.54
CA ILE A 7 15.85 10.96 55.09
C ILE A 7 14.89 11.87 54.29
N LEU A 8 13.65 12.06 54.76
CA LEU A 8 12.68 12.96 54.14
C LEU A 8 13.06 14.45 54.25
N HIS A 9 13.80 14.84 55.30
CA HIS A 9 14.33 16.19 55.45
C HIS A 9 15.53 16.44 54.52
N TYR A 10 16.37 15.42 54.28
CA TYR A 10 17.43 15.49 53.26
C TYR A 10 16.90 15.44 51.82
N LEU A 11 15.69 14.91 51.62
CA LEU A 11 14.99 14.85 50.33
C LEU A 11 13.99 16.01 50.13
N SER A 12 13.88 16.97 51.06
CA SER A 12 12.96 18.09 50.90
C SER A 12 13.54 19.12 49.92
N PHE A 13 12.81 19.37 48.84
CA PHE A 13 13.12 20.44 47.90
C PHE A 13 12.94 21.82 48.55
N ASP A 14 13.74 22.80 48.11
CA ASP A 14 13.40 24.22 48.27
C ASP A 14 12.13 24.57 47.46
N THR A 15 11.78 25.86 47.37
CA THR A 15 10.67 26.30 46.52
C THR A 15 10.88 25.91 45.05
N TRP A 16 9.78 25.72 44.31
CA TRP A 16 9.81 25.37 42.89
C TRP A 16 10.68 26.31 42.03
N GLY A 17 10.77 27.59 42.41
CA GLY A 17 11.64 28.57 41.75
C GLY A 17 13.14 28.28 41.89
N TRP A 18 13.60 27.75 43.02
CA TRP A 18 15.00 27.34 43.21
C TRP A 18 15.35 26.06 42.45
N VAL A 19 14.41 25.12 42.37
CA VAL A 19 14.54 23.92 41.53
C VAL A 19 14.60 24.32 40.04
N ALA A 20 13.74 25.25 39.60
CA ALA A 20 13.76 25.78 38.24
C ALA A 20 15.08 26.52 37.92
N THR A 21 15.60 27.32 38.86
CA THR A 21 16.89 28.02 38.72
C THR A 21 18.05 27.01 38.58
N SER A 22 18.01 25.90 39.33
CA SER A 22 19.00 24.82 39.20
C SER A 22 18.98 24.20 37.80
N ALA A 23 17.80 23.91 37.26
CA ALA A 23 17.63 23.40 35.91
C ALA A 23 18.13 24.40 34.85
N LEU A 24 17.85 25.70 35.02
CA LEU A 24 18.34 26.75 34.13
C LEU A 24 19.88 26.85 34.11
N ILE A 25 20.54 26.77 35.27
CA ILE A 25 22.01 26.77 35.36
C ILE A 25 22.60 25.56 34.63
N LEU A 26 22.07 24.36 34.87
CA LEU A 26 22.50 23.13 34.18
C LEU A 26 22.29 23.21 32.67
N CYS A 27 21.17 23.79 32.23
CA CYS A 27 20.87 24.02 30.81
C CYS A 27 21.88 24.99 30.17
N ALA A 28 22.23 26.08 30.83
CA ALA A 28 23.19 27.05 30.32
C ALA A 28 24.60 26.47 30.19
N VAL A 29 25.08 25.75 31.23
CA VAL A 29 26.41 25.12 31.22
C VAL A 29 26.50 24.07 30.11
N SER A 30 25.51 23.19 30.02
CA SER A 30 25.46 22.19 28.95
C SER A 30 25.32 22.83 27.56
N GLY A 31 24.60 23.95 27.44
CA GLY A 31 24.47 24.71 26.20
C GLY A 31 25.78 25.31 25.71
N VAL A 32 26.58 25.89 26.60
CA VAL A 32 27.93 26.42 26.27
C VAL A 32 28.83 25.30 25.75
N LEU A 33 28.77 24.11 26.36
CA LEU A 33 29.55 22.96 25.91
C LEU A 33 29.10 22.43 24.53
N LEU A 34 27.82 22.55 24.19
CA LEU A 34 27.27 22.15 22.89
C LEU A 34 27.47 23.21 21.81
N ALA A 35 27.58 24.49 22.19
CA ALA A 35 27.76 25.60 21.27
C ALA A 35 29.08 25.49 20.47
N VAL A 36 30.11 24.86 21.06
CA VAL A 36 31.44 24.68 20.45
C VAL A 36 31.44 23.66 19.30
N PRO A 37 30.94 22.40 19.47
CA PRO A 37 30.93 21.41 18.39
C PRO A 37 29.75 21.54 17.39
N TYR A 38 28.83 22.48 17.59
CA TYR A 38 27.67 22.67 16.72
C TYR A 38 28.06 23.39 15.42
N ASP A 39 27.65 22.84 14.27
CA ASP A 39 27.90 23.43 12.94
C ASP A 39 26.65 24.15 12.43
N LEU A 40 26.78 25.46 12.16
CA LEU A 40 25.71 26.30 11.64
C LEU A 40 25.40 26.06 10.16
N ILE A 41 26.37 25.54 9.40
CA ILE A 41 26.22 25.27 7.97
C ILE A 41 25.44 23.97 7.79
N ASN A 42 25.76 22.92 8.57
CA ASN A 42 25.08 21.62 8.52
C ASN A 42 24.53 21.22 9.90
N PRO A 43 23.51 21.93 10.41
CA PRO A 43 23.03 21.76 11.78
C PRO A 43 22.51 20.35 12.06
N TYR A 44 21.72 19.78 11.15
CA TYR A 44 21.18 18.42 11.30
C TYR A 44 22.29 17.35 11.32
N LEU A 45 23.29 17.49 10.45
CA LEU A 45 24.43 16.59 10.41
C LEU A 45 25.25 16.68 11.70
N SER A 46 25.47 17.90 12.19
CA SER A 46 26.22 18.12 13.43
C SER A 46 25.55 17.43 14.62
N VAL A 47 24.23 17.58 14.76
CA VAL A 47 23.45 16.98 15.84
C VAL A 47 23.44 15.46 15.75
N THR A 48 23.23 14.91 14.55
CA THR A 48 23.23 13.45 14.37
C THR A 48 24.61 12.85 14.62
N ARG A 49 25.70 13.53 14.24
CA ARG A 49 27.09 13.16 14.59
C ARG A 49 27.32 13.20 16.10
N LEU A 50 26.89 14.24 16.80
CA LEU A 50 27.03 14.34 18.26
C LEU A 50 26.35 13.17 18.97
N VAL A 51 25.18 12.76 18.47
CA VAL A 51 24.41 11.65 19.06
C VAL A 51 25.05 10.29 18.78
N THR A 52 25.56 10.07 17.58
CA THR A 52 26.07 8.76 17.11
C THR A 52 27.53 8.50 17.41
N ALA A 53 28.38 9.51 17.21
CA ALA A 53 29.83 9.35 17.19
C ALA A 53 30.49 9.63 18.56
N ASN A 54 29.81 10.37 19.44
CA ASN A 54 30.40 10.84 20.69
C ASN A 54 29.42 10.67 21.87
N PRO A 55 29.52 9.57 22.64
CA PRO A 55 28.65 9.32 23.79
C PRO A 55 28.66 10.45 24.84
N ALA A 56 29.80 11.11 25.05
CA ALA A 56 29.91 12.22 25.99
C ALA A 56 29.15 13.46 25.49
N ALA A 57 29.28 13.80 24.21
CA ALA A 57 28.52 14.92 23.62
C ALA A 57 27.02 14.61 23.56
N SER A 58 26.64 13.36 23.26
CA SER A 58 25.26 12.88 23.35
C SER A 58 24.70 13.02 24.77
N TYR A 59 25.50 12.69 25.80
CA TYR A 59 25.11 12.90 27.20
C TYR A 59 24.91 14.38 27.56
N VAL A 60 25.84 15.26 27.16
CA VAL A 60 25.71 16.71 27.39
C VAL A 60 24.46 17.26 26.67
N ARG A 61 24.16 16.77 25.46
CA ARG A 61 22.93 17.10 24.73
C ARG A 61 21.68 16.65 25.48
N ASN A 62 21.68 15.45 26.04
CA ASN A 62 20.56 14.96 26.83
C ASN A 62 20.37 15.81 28.10
N ILE A 63 21.45 16.20 28.79
CA ILE A 63 21.40 17.12 29.93
C ILE A 63 20.76 18.43 29.50
N HIS A 64 21.22 19.02 28.39
CA HIS A 64 20.68 20.29 27.88
C HIS A 64 19.18 20.19 27.58
N TYR A 65 18.75 19.15 26.87
CA TYR A 65 17.34 18.94 26.56
C TYR A 65 16.48 18.75 27.81
N TRP A 66 16.85 17.81 28.70
CA TRP A 66 16.04 17.48 29.88
C TRP A 66 16.02 18.60 30.92
N SER A 67 17.13 19.32 31.08
CA SER A 67 17.17 20.51 31.94
C SER A 67 16.27 21.63 31.40
N ALA A 68 16.22 21.83 30.07
CA ALA A 68 15.29 22.77 29.45
C ALA A 68 13.81 22.35 29.64
N GLN A 69 13.48 21.06 29.45
CA GLN A 69 12.11 20.56 29.68
C GLN A 69 11.69 20.76 31.14
N LEU A 70 12.57 20.40 32.08
CA LEU A 70 12.30 20.53 33.50
C LEU A 70 12.19 22.01 33.92
N PHE A 71 13.04 22.88 33.38
CA PHE A 71 12.96 24.33 33.61
C PHE A 71 11.60 24.90 33.19
N LEU A 72 11.08 24.53 32.02
CA LEU A 72 9.76 24.99 31.56
C LEU A 72 8.64 24.52 32.48
N ILE A 73 8.61 23.22 32.79
CA ILE A 73 7.59 22.61 33.66
C ILE A 73 7.59 23.27 35.04
N LEU A 74 8.79 23.39 35.65
CA LEU A 74 8.93 23.97 36.98
C LEU A 74 8.62 25.47 37.00
N THR A 75 8.94 26.21 35.94
CA THR A 75 8.56 27.62 35.79
C THR A 75 7.05 27.78 35.75
N ILE A 76 6.34 26.93 35.00
CA ILE A 76 4.88 26.93 34.96
C ILE A 76 4.32 26.64 36.36
N ILE A 77 4.78 25.57 37.02
CA ILE A 77 4.37 25.22 38.39
C ILE A 77 4.64 26.38 39.35
N HIS A 78 5.80 27.03 39.25
CA HIS A 78 6.18 28.16 40.09
C HIS A 78 5.26 29.38 39.90
N ILE A 79 4.87 29.68 38.66
CA ILE A 79 3.90 30.74 38.35
C ILE A 79 2.56 30.42 39.02
N PHE A 80 2.07 29.18 38.90
CA PHE A 80 0.79 28.78 39.51
C PHE A 80 0.83 28.78 41.03
N ASP A 81 1.89 28.24 41.64
CA ASP A 81 2.09 28.25 43.09
C ASP A 81 2.06 29.68 43.65
N HIS A 82 2.71 30.62 42.96
CA HIS A 82 2.70 32.04 43.32
C HIS A 82 1.33 32.71 43.12
N LEU A 83 0.53 32.27 42.13
CA LEU A 83 -0.79 32.82 41.85
C LEU A 83 -1.90 32.24 42.75
N LEU A 84 -1.76 31.00 43.20
CA LEU A 84 -2.76 30.26 44.00
C LEU A 84 -2.52 30.34 45.51
N PHE A 85 -1.27 30.31 45.98
CA PHE A 85 -0.94 30.24 47.40
C PHE A 85 -0.22 31.49 47.94
N VAL A 86 -0.30 31.63 49.27
CA VAL A 86 -0.02 32.76 50.17
C VAL A 86 1.47 33.21 50.19
N TYR A 87 2.10 33.46 49.03
CA TYR A 87 3.41 34.14 48.93
C TYR A 87 3.30 35.56 48.36
N GLU A 88 2.11 36.15 48.48
CA GLU A 88 1.60 37.40 47.89
C GLU A 88 2.47 38.66 48.10
N ASN A 89 3.56 38.59 48.87
CA ASN A 89 4.28 39.77 49.35
C ASN A 89 5.80 39.80 49.05
N ARG A 90 6.35 38.85 48.27
CA ARG A 90 7.81 38.85 47.99
C ARG A 90 8.22 39.72 46.78
N VAL A 91 7.42 39.78 45.72
CA VAL A 91 7.68 40.67 44.56
C VAL A 91 6.89 41.97 44.70
N ARG A 92 7.43 42.92 45.48
CA ARG A 92 6.75 44.20 45.78
C ARG A 92 6.92 45.28 44.70
N LYS A 93 7.90 45.12 43.79
CA LYS A 93 8.25 46.13 42.80
C LYS A 93 7.52 45.88 41.48
N LYS A 94 6.68 46.83 41.07
CA LYS A 94 5.92 46.82 39.80
C LYS A 94 6.81 46.55 38.57
N GLY A 95 8.00 47.15 38.55
CA GLY A 95 8.95 46.97 37.44
C GLY A 95 9.48 45.53 37.30
N VAL A 96 9.72 44.84 38.42
CA VAL A 96 10.18 43.45 38.41
C VAL A 96 9.07 42.53 37.92
N TRP A 97 7.83 42.78 38.34
CA TRP A 97 6.67 42.02 37.86
C TRP A 97 6.44 42.20 36.35
N LEU A 98 6.51 43.44 35.83
CA LEU A 98 6.40 43.71 34.40
C LEU A 98 7.43 42.91 33.58
N ARG A 99 8.70 42.95 33.99
CA ARG A 99 9.77 42.21 33.31
C ARG A 99 9.60 40.70 33.41
N LEU A 100 9.12 40.19 34.54
CA LEU A 100 8.76 38.78 34.69
C LEU A 100 7.62 38.38 33.75
N SER A 101 6.56 39.19 33.66
CA SER A 101 5.45 38.93 32.73
C SER A 101 5.93 38.91 31.27
N ILE A 102 6.77 39.87 30.86
CA ILE A 102 7.34 39.90 29.50
C ILE A 102 8.31 38.73 29.27
N SER A 103 9.07 38.31 30.28
CA SER A 103 10.06 37.23 30.18
C SER A 103 9.46 35.88 29.78
N VAL A 104 8.15 35.67 30.00
CA VAL A 104 7.44 34.47 29.54
C VAL A 104 7.59 34.29 28.03
N ILE A 105 7.49 35.37 27.24
CA ILE A 105 7.71 35.31 25.78
C ILE A 105 9.13 34.83 25.48
N PHE A 106 10.13 35.38 26.18
CA PHE A 106 11.53 35.01 25.96
C PHE A 106 11.84 33.58 26.40
N VAL A 107 11.21 33.07 27.46
CA VAL A 107 11.33 31.65 27.86
C VAL A 107 10.80 30.75 26.74
N PHE A 108 9.60 31.00 26.22
CA PHE A 108 9.05 30.24 25.09
C PHE A 108 9.89 30.38 23.82
N TYR A 109 10.44 31.58 23.58
CA TYR A 109 11.32 31.84 22.44
C TYR A 109 12.65 31.06 22.53
N VAL A 110 13.30 31.01 23.70
CA VAL A 110 14.51 30.19 23.91
C VAL A 110 14.20 28.70 23.73
N MET A 111 13.03 28.24 24.20
CA MET A 111 12.59 26.86 24.02
C MET A 111 12.34 26.50 22.54
N ILE A 112 11.67 27.36 21.76
CA ILE A 112 11.41 27.08 20.34
C ILE A 112 12.65 27.24 19.47
N SER A 113 13.47 28.26 19.72
CA SER A 113 14.71 28.48 18.96
C SER A 113 15.68 27.31 19.16
N GLY A 114 15.86 26.81 20.39
CA GLY A 114 16.67 25.63 20.67
C GLY A 114 16.13 24.35 20.03
N PHE A 115 14.80 24.21 19.96
CA PHE A 115 14.17 23.12 19.23
C PHE A 115 14.47 23.21 17.72
N ILE A 116 14.35 24.40 17.13
CA ILE A 116 14.60 24.63 15.69
C ILE A 116 16.06 24.34 15.31
N LEU A 117 17.02 24.63 16.19
CA LEU A 117 18.45 24.38 15.95
C LEU A 117 18.81 22.90 15.75
N LYS A 118 17.93 21.94 16.08
CA LYS A 118 18.16 20.54 15.69
C LYS A 118 18.10 20.33 14.18
N ALA A 119 17.36 21.18 13.46
CA ALA A 119 17.13 21.14 12.02
C ALA A 119 16.61 19.79 11.49
N ASP A 120 15.90 19.02 12.31
CA ASP A 120 15.11 17.85 11.87
C ASP A 120 13.78 18.29 11.21
N GLY A 121 13.00 17.35 10.65
CA GLY A 121 11.74 17.67 9.97
C GLY A 121 10.74 18.44 10.86
N ASP A 122 10.62 18.03 12.12
CA ASP A 122 9.79 18.73 13.11
C ASP A 122 10.28 20.16 13.36
N SER A 123 11.60 20.35 13.43
CA SER A 123 12.24 21.65 13.63
C SER A 123 11.94 22.61 12.48
N LEU A 124 12.03 22.13 11.24
CA LEU A 124 11.72 22.93 10.05
C LEU A 124 10.23 23.29 9.97
N GLN A 125 9.34 22.36 10.36
CA GLN A 125 7.91 22.68 10.45
C GLN A 125 7.63 23.72 11.54
N ALA A 126 8.24 23.56 12.72
CA ALA A 126 8.12 24.50 13.83
C ALA A 126 8.63 25.90 13.45
N GLN A 127 9.73 25.98 12.68
CA GLN A 127 10.23 27.24 12.14
C GLN A 127 9.20 27.92 11.23
N ARG A 128 8.60 27.20 10.28
CA ARG A 128 7.56 27.76 9.39
C ARG A 128 6.34 28.26 10.16
N ILE A 129 5.92 27.54 11.19
CA ILE A 129 4.82 27.97 12.07
C ILE A 129 5.21 29.26 12.79
N LEU A 130 6.44 29.35 13.34
CA LEU A 130 6.93 30.55 14.01
C LEU A 130 7.01 31.76 13.05
N GLU A 131 7.53 31.56 11.84
CA GLU A 131 7.56 32.58 10.77
C GLU A 131 6.15 33.06 10.43
N SER A 132 5.19 32.14 10.28
CA SER A 132 3.81 32.49 9.99
C SER A 132 3.14 33.26 11.14
N LEU A 133 3.43 32.91 12.40
CA LEU A 133 2.86 33.60 13.56
C LEU A 133 3.44 35.02 13.69
N ILE A 134 4.75 35.18 13.62
CA ILE A 134 5.39 36.51 13.71
C ILE A 134 5.03 37.37 12.50
N GLY A 135 5.10 36.80 11.30
CA GLY A 135 4.77 37.47 10.04
C GLY A 135 3.30 37.90 9.93
N SER A 136 2.40 37.27 10.67
CA SER A 136 0.99 37.65 10.72
C SER A 136 0.76 39.05 11.32
N LEU A 137 1.69 39.58 12.12
CA LEU A 137 1.52 40.88 12.75
C LEU A 137 1.50 42.02 11.70
N PRO A 138 0.46 42.87 11.70
CA PRO A 138 0.38 43.97 10.76
C PRO A 138 1.52 44.96 11.00
N PHE A 139 2.04 45.55 9.92
CA PHE A 139 3.10 46.57 9.88
C PHE A 139 4.51 46.12 10.29
N VAL A 140 4.64 45.30 11.35
CA VAL A 140 5.95 44.94 11.94
C VAL A 140 6.33 43.47 11.75
N GLY A 141 5.41 42.61 11.27
CA GLY A 141 5.62 41.16 11.22
C GLY A 141 6.81 40.71 10.37
N SER A 142 7.02 41.32 9.20
CA SER A 142 8.17 41.01 8.33
C SER A 142 9.50 41.37 9.01
N LEU A 143 9.60 42.59 9.55
CA LEU A 143 10.79 43.05 10.27
C LEU A 143 11.11 42.16 11.47
N LEU A 144 10.09 41.78 12.25
CA LEU A 144 10.26 40.90 13.40
C LEU A 144 10.67 39.49 12.99
N THR A 145 10.14 38.97 11.88
CA THR A 145 10.52 37.65 11.36
C THR A 145 11.97 37.64 10.92
N GLU A 146 12.40 38.64 10.13
CA GLU A 146 13.80 38.80 9.72
C GLU A 146 14.74 39.00 10.92
N THR A 147 14.29 39.67 11.98
CA THR A 147 15.10 39.93 13.18
C THR A 147 15.21 38.72 14.10
N PHE A 148 14.13 37.96 14.32
CA PHE A 148 14.10 36.90 15.33
C PHE A 148 14.20 35.48 14.76
N VAL A 149 13.89 35.27 13.48
CA VAL A 149 14.02 33.97 12.82
C VAL A 149 15.13 34.01 11.77
N GLY A 150 15.24 35.12 11.04
CA GLY A 150 16.20 35.28 9.97
C GLY A 150 15.68 34.75 8.63
N GLN A 151 16.59 34.61 7.66
CA GLN A 151 16.24 34.09 6.34
C GLN A 151 16.07 32.56 6.39
N SER A 152 15.11 32.06 5.61
CA SER A 152 14.86 30.62 5.50
C SER A 152 16.13 29.87 5.09
N GLY A 153 16.46 28.79 5.81
CA GLY A 153 17.67 27.99 5.59
C GLY A 153 18.95 28.52 6.26
N ASN A 154 18.94 29.71 6.86
CA ASN A 154 20.06 30.24 7.63
C ASN A 154 19.76 30.23 9.14
N PHE A 155 20.49 29.39 9.88
CA PHE A 155 20.29 29.21 11.33
C PHE A 155 21.12 30.16 12.20
N GLN A 156 21.98 31.00 11.61
CA GLN A 156 22.92 31.84 12.35
C GLN A 156 22.20 32.80 13.30
N LEU A 157 21.13 33.45 12.85
CA LEU A 157 20.42 34.43 13.67
C LEU A 157 19.66 33.77 14.82
N LEU A 158 18.97 32.66 14.54
CA LEU A 158 18.33 31.82 15.57
C LEU A 158 19.35 31.31 16.59
N TYR A 159 20.53 30.88 16.13
CA TYR A 159 21.60 30.43 17.01
C TYR A 159 22.11 31.56 17.92
N ILE A 160 22.37 32.74 17.36
CA ILE A 160 22.81 33.90 18.16
C ILE A 160 21.77 34.26 19.21
N HIS A 161 20.50 34.37 18.83
CA HIS A 161 19.45 34.72 19.78
C HIS A 161 19.24 33.64 20.84
N HIS A 162 19.33 32.36 20.47
CA HIS A 162 19.22 31.25 21.41
C HIS A 162 20.39 31.22 22.39
N VAL A 163 21.63 31.21 21.90
CA VAL A 163 22.83 31.06 22.73
C VAL A 163 23.14 32.32 23.54
N SER A 164 22.83 33.51 23.01
CA SER A 164 23.18 34.79 23.63
C SER A 164 21.97 35.67 23.95
N THR A 165 21.39 36.38 22.97
CA THR A 165 20.44 37.49 23.22
C THR A 165 19.28 37.12 24.15
N ALA A 166 18.47 36.12 23.79
CA ALA A 166 17.28 35.77 24.55
C ALA A 166 17.64 35.06 25.87
N THR A 167 18.68 34.22 25.87
CA THR A 167 19.16 33.55 27.09
C THR A 167 19.70 34.56 28.11
N ILE A 168 20.49 35.55 27.68
CA ILE A 168 21.00 36.62 28.55
C ILE A 168 19.84 37.44 29.13
N ILE A 169 18.81 37.77 28.33
CA ILE A 169 17.62 38.46 28.82
C ILE A 169 16.93 37.65 29.93
N VAL A 170 16.71 36.35 29.71
CA VAL A 170 16.11 35.46 30.73
C VAL A 170 16.96 35.44 32.00
N PHE A 171 18.28 35.30 31.88
CA PHE A 171 19.19 35.31 33.03
C PHE A 171 19.18 36.64 33.79
N ILE A 172 19.19 37.79 33.10
CA ILE A 172 19.11 39.11 33.74
C ILE A 172 17.83 39.25 34.54
N VAL A 173 16.69 38.84 33.96
CA VAL A 173 15.39 38.90 34.65
C VAL A 173 15.35 37.96 35.87
N VAL A 174 15.91 36.75 35.75
CA VAL A 174 15.99 35.79 36.85
C VAL A 174 16.90 36.30 37.97
N ILE A 175 18.08 36.84 37.64
CA ILE A 175 19.01 37.42 38.63
C ILE A 175 18.35 38.59 39.35
N GLU A 176 17.65 39.47 38.63
CA GLU A 176 16.92 40.56 39.26
C GLU A 176 15.79 40.07 40.19
N HIS A 177 15.08 39.02 39.77
CA HIS A 177 13.98 38.43 40.53
C HIS A 177 14.47 37.77 41.83
N VAL A 178 15.48 36.91 41.74
CA VAL A 178 15.96 36.07 42.85
C VAL A 178 17.05 36.76 43.68
N ARG A 179 17.71 37.80 43.13
CA ARG A 179 18.84 38.57 43.69
C ARG A 179 20.13 37.80 43.94
N SER A 180 20.09 36.47 43.92
CA SER A 180 21.23 35.58 44.09
C SER A 180 21.01 34.30 43.29
N LEU A 181 22.09 33.74 42.73
CA LEU A 181 22.09 32.43 42.07
C LEU A 181 22.59 31.30 43.00
N ASN A 182 22.78 31.59 44.30
CA ASN A 182 23.23 30.61 45.28
C ASN A 182 22.08 29.67 45.68
N VAL A 183 21.80 28.68 44.82
CA VAL A 183 20.92 27.56 45.14
C VAL A 183 21.52 26.76 46.30
N SER A 184 20.69 26.21 47.20
CA SER A 184 21.17 25.27 48.22
C SER A 184 21.82 24.04 47.56
N THR A 185 22.89 23.56 48.20
CA THR A 185 23.67 22.41 47.71
C THR A 185 22.80 21.17 47.53
N ASN A 186 21.87 20.91 48.46
CA ASN A 186 20.97 19.76 48.39
C ASN A 186 20.03 19.85 47.19
N THR A 187 19.37 21.00 46.99
CA THR A 187 18.47 21.20 45.84
C THR A 187 19.23 21.04 44.52
N PHE A 188 20.41 21.65 44.40
CA PHE A 188 21.22 21.53 43.18
C PHE A 188 21.65 20.08 42.91
N ILE A 189 22.11 19.34 43.93
CA ILE A 189 22.52 17.92 43.79
C ILE A 189 21.34 17.05 43.38
N ILE A 190 20.17 17.19 44.03
CA ILE A 190 18.99 16.39 43.71
C ILE A 190 18.51 16.67 42.29
N THR A 191 18.39 17.95 41.91
CA THR A 191 18.00 18.34 40.54
C THR A 191 18.98 17.80 39.51
N THR A 192 20.29 17.89 39.78
CA THR A 192 21.33 17.34 38.91
C THR A 192 21.19 15.82 38.79
N ALA A 193 20.97 15.10 39.90
CA ALA A 193 20.80 13.65 39.89
C ALA A 193 19.57 13.21 39.08
N ILE A 194 18.45 13.94 39.18
CA ILE A 194 17.25 13.68 38.39
C ILE A 194 17.54 13.89 36.89
N ILE A 195 18.13 15.03 36.52
CA ILE A 195 18.46 15.33 35.11
C ILE A 195 19.48 14.34 34.56
N ALA A 196 20.52 13.98 35.33
CA ALA A 196 21.50 12.98 34.95
C ALA A 196 20.85 11.60 34.74
N GLY A 197 19.97 11.18 35.65
CA GLY A 197 19.21 9.95 35.52
C GLY A 197 18.34 9.92 34.26
N LEU A 198 17.58 10.98 33.99
CA LEU A 198 16.81 11.13 32.75
C LEU A 198 17.71 11.11 31.51
N SER A 199 18.87 11.77 31.59
CA SER A 199 19.80 11.91 30.47
C SER A 199 20.51 10.60 30.11
N ILE A 200 20.73 9.71 31.09
CA ILE A 200 21.27 8.37 30.87
C ILE A 200 20.21 7.42 30.33
N LEU A 201 18.97 7.52 30.81
CA LEU A 201 17.89 6.59 30.49
C LEU A 201 17.16 6.93 29.20
N PHE A 202 17.08 8.22 28.85
CA PHE A 202 16.31 8.71 27.72
C PHE A 202 17.13 9.65 26.84
N ARG A 203 17.30 9.25 25.58
CA ARG A 203 17.92 10.07 24.56
C ARG A 203 17.00 11.23 24.17
N ALA A 204 17.56 12.42 24.07
CA ALA A 204 16.85 13.58 23.56
C ALA A 204 16.46 13.36 22.08
N PRO A 205 15.22 13.66 21.69
CA PRO A 205 14.69 13.28 20.37
C PRO A 205 15.44 13.96 19.22
N VAL A 206 15.63 13.21 18.14
CA VAL A 206 16.10 13.67 16.82
C VAL A 206 15.30 12.89 15.79
N ASN A 207 14.54 13.58 14.96
CA ASN A 207 13.66 12.96 13.97
C ASN A 207 14.26 13.04 12.56
N GLU A 208 13.59 12.41 11.60
CA GLU A 208 13.97 12.48 10.18
C GLU A 208 13.61 13.83 9.56
N LEU A 209 14.33 14.24 8.51
CA LEU A 209 13.99 15.43 7.72
C LEU A 209 12.63 15.28 7.02
N ASN A 210 12.34 14.08 6.50
CA ASN A 210 11.15 13.82 5.69
C ASN A 210 10.19 12.81 6.36
N SER A 211 9.90 13.01 7.64
CA SER A 211 8.90 12.20 8.34
C SER A 211 7.49 12.58 7.86
N ASP A 212 6.64 11.60 7.55
CA ASP A 212 5.21 11.83 7.25
C ASP A 212 4.41 12.28 8.48
N MET A 213 5.00 12.12 9.67
CA MET A 213 4.47 12.54 10.95
C MET A 213 5.39 13.61 11.51
N MET A 214 5.06 14.88 11.22
CA MET A 214 5.75 16.04 11.78
C MET A 214 4.90 16.68 12.88
N LYS A 215 5.46 16.84 14.08
CA LYS A 215 4.80 17.50 15.21
C LYS A 215 5.73 18.51 15.85
N GLY A 216 5.18 19.67 16.26
CA GLY A 216 5.91 20.62 17.10
C GLY A 216 6.28 20.02 18.47
N PRO A 217 7.10 20.73 19.27
CA PRO A 217 7.39 20.30 20.63
C PRO A 217 6.11 20.26 21.47
N TRP A 218 6.07 19.39 22.48
CA TRP A 218 4.84 19.09 23.24
C TRP A 218 4.14 20.34 23.80
N TYR A 219 4.90 21.36 24.20
CA TYR A 219 4.36 22.63 24.70
C TYR A 219 3.72 23.53 23.63
N PHE A 220 3.85 23.21 22.33
CA PHE A 220 3.19 23.89 21.20
C PHE A 220 2.24 23.00 20.40
N ILE A 221 2.07 21.72 20.73
CA ILE A 221 1.13 20.86 19.99
C ILE A 221 -0.32 21.35 20.15
N GLY A 222 -0.72 21.83 21.33
CA GLY A 222 -2.03 22.46 21.50
C GLY A 222 -2.21 23.68 20.60
N LEU A 223 -1.16 24.47 20.40
CA LEU A 223 -1.14 25.61 19.47
C LEU A 223 -1.33 25.15 18.01
N GLN A 224 -0.62 24.09 17.62
CA GLN A 224 -0.73 23.49 16.29
C GLN A 224 -2.13 22.94 16.03
N GLU A 225 -2.76 22.34 17.04
CA GLU A 225 -4.17 21.92 16.96
C GLU A 225 -5.10 23.14 16.79
N ILE A 226 -4.92 24.22 17.55
CA ILE A 226 -5.73 25.45 17.38
C ILE A 226 -5.59 26.03 15.96
N LEU A 227 -4.38 26.07 15.40
CA LEU A 227 -4.13 26.56 14.04
C LEU A 227 -4.86 25.75 12.97
N HIS A 228 -5.10 24.46 13.20
CA HIS A 228 -5.86 23.62 12.28
C HIS A 228 -7.32 24.07 12.14
N TRP A 229 -7.88 24.71 13.18
CA TRP A 229 -9.27 25.19 13.21
C TRP A 229 -9.39 26.69 12.90
N LEU A 230 -8.30 27.45 12.97
CA LEU A 230 -8.31 28.89 12.76
C LEU A 230 -8.09 29.26 11.29
N PRO A 231 -8.93 30.16 10.72
CA PRO A 231 -8.75 30.61 9.34
C PRO A 231 -7.57 31.59 9.16
N ASN A 232 -7.11 32.24 10.23
CA ASN A 232 -6.01 33.21 10.17
C ASN A 232 -5.13 33.14 11.44
N PRO A 233 -3.79 33.01 11.30
CA PRO A 233 -2.86 32.93 12.43
C PRO A 233 -2.82 34.20 13.31
N VAL A 234 -3.25 35.37 12.80
CA VAL A 234 -3.26 36.64 13.57
C VAL A 234 -3.99 36.52 14.90
N PHE A 235 -5.15 35.84 14.92
CA PHE A 235 -5.95 35.70 16.15
C PHE A 235 -5.17 34.97 17.25
N LEU A 236 -4.37 33.98 16.85
CA LEU A 236 -3.55 33.23 17.76
C LEU A 236 -2.37 34.06 18.27
N THR A 237 -1.74 34.83 17.39
CA THR A 237 -0.66 35.76 17.76
C THR A 237 -1.15 36.82 18.75
N ILE A 238 -2.34 37.40 18.53
CA ILE A 238 -2.97 38.32 19.49
C ILE A 238 -3.19 37.62 20.83
N GLY A 239 -3.73 36.39 20.83
CA GLY A 239 -3.90 35.60 22.07
C GLY A 239 -2.60 35.38 22.85
N LEU A 240 -1.51 35.04 22.15
CA LEU A 240 -0.19 34.86 22.74
C LEU A 240 0.38 36.17 23.32
N LEU A 241 0.14 37.32 22.68
CA LEU A 241 0.56 38.64 23.19
C LEU A 241 -0.30 39.14 24.35
N LEU A 242 -1.57 38.72 24.43
CA LEU A 242 -2.45 39.04 25.56
C LEU A 242 -2.05 38.29 26.83
N LEU A 243 -1.43 37.10 26.73
CA LEU A 243 -0.99 36.31 27.87
C LEU A 243 -0.08 37.09 28.87
N PRO A 244 1.06 37.69 28.46
CA PRO A 244 1.91 38.46 29.37
C PRO A 244 1.22 39.74 29.86
N LEU A 245 0.33 40.33 29.04
CA LEU A 245 -0.46 41.50 29.47
C LEU A 245 -1.41 41.11 30.61
N LEU A 246 -2.12 39.99 30.48
CA LEU A 246 -3.02 39.48 31.51
C LEU A 246 -2.26 39.14 32.80
N LEU A 247 -1.09 38.49 32.70
CA LEU A 247 -0.22 38.22 33.85
C LEU A 247 0.24 39.52 34.55
N TYR A 248 0.57 40.55 33.77
CA TYR A 248 0.92 41.85 34.33
C TYR A 248 -0.27 42.49 35.06
N LEU A 249 -1.47 42.45 34.47
CA LEU A 249 -2.68 43.04 35.03
C LEU A 249 -3.13 42.38 36.33
N VAL A 250 -2.86 41.08 36.53
CA VAL A 250 -3.17 40.36 37.77
C VAL A 250 -2.57 41.04 39.02
N PHE A 251 -1.45 41.74 38.87
CA PHE A 251 -0.83 42.50 39.96
C PHE A 251 -1.71 43.65 40.50
N PHE A 252 -2.60 44.19 39.67
CA PHE A 252 -3.46 45.33 40.01
C PHE A 252 -4.87 44.93 40.44
N MET A 253 -5.18 43.63 40.44
CA MET A 253 -6.54 43.12 40.69
C MET A 253 -6.83 42.98 42.19
N THR A 254 -8.10 43.19 42.57
CA THR A 254 -8.58 42.86 43.92
C THR A 254 -8.58 41.35 44.14
N ALA A 255 -8.52 40.89 45.39
CA ALA A 255 -8.41 39.45 45.72
C ALA A 255 -9.48 38.58 45.04
N ARG A 256 -10.72 39.07 44.95
CA ARG A 256 -11.83 38.36 44.29
C ARG A 256 -11.64 38.26 42.77
N LEU A 257 -11.29 39.36 42.11
CA LEU A 257 -11.05 39.37 40.66
C LEU A 257 -9.81 38.53 40.30
N LYS A 258 -8.74 38.63 41.10
CA LYS A 258 -7.54 37.80 40.97
C LYS A 258 -7.86 36.31 41.03
N GLN A 259 -8.65 35.88 42.02
CA GLN A 259 -9.03 34.46 42.15
C GLN A 259 -9.84 33.98 40.93
N THR A 260 -10.77 34.79 40.43
CA THR A 260 -11.52 34.47 39.20
C THR A 260 -10.60 34.40 37.98
N THR A 261 -9.71 35.37 37.78
CA THR A 261 -8.76 35.40 36.65
C THR A 261 -7.80 34.22 36.67
N VAL A 262 -7.28 33.84 37.85
CA VAL A 262 -6.43 32.65 38.01
C VAL A 262 -7.24 31.37 37.72
N GLY A 263 -8.50 31.30 38.15
CA GLY A 263 -9.39 30.18 37.82
C GLY A 263 -9.66 30.05 36.31
N VAL A 264 -9.90 31.17 35.62
CA VAL A 264 -10.04 31.21 34.15
C VAL A 264 -8.74 30.80 33.46
N PHE A 265 -7.59 31.27 33.94
CA PHE A 265 -6.29 30.90 33.39
C PHE A 265 -6.02 29.40 33.53
N LEU A 266 -6.31 28.82 34.70
CA LEU A 266 -6.20 27.39 34.93
C LEU A 266 -7.16 26.58 34.05
N PHE A 267 -8.39 27.05 33.88
CA PHE A 267 -9.35 26.45 32.96
C PHE A 267 -8.85 26.45 31.51
N LEU A 268 -8.32 27.58 31.03
CA LEU A 268 -7.71 27.68 29.70
C LEU A 268 -6.49 26.77 29.54
N LEU A 269 -5.65 26.66 30.58
CA LEU A 269 -4.52 25.72 30.56
C LEU A 269 -4.99 24.27 30.49
N VAL A 270 -6.04 23.89 31.21
CA VAL A 270 -6.62 22.54 31.13
C VAL A 270 -7.14 22.27 29.72
N ILE A 271 -7.85 23.22 29.11
CA ILE A 271 -8.28 23.11 27.70
C ILE A 271 -7.06 22.94 26.79
N TYR A 272 -6.03 23.77 26.95
CA TYR A 272 -4.81 23.66 26.16
C TYR A 272 -4.10 22.30 26.34
N GLY A 273 -4.10 21.77 27.57
CA GLY A 273 -3.61 20.44 27.89
C GLY A 273 -4.40 19.34 27.18
N LEU A 274 -5.73 19.45 27.16
CA LEU A 274 -6.60 18.52 26.41
C LEU A 274 -6.31 18.58 24.91
N LEU A 275 -6.18 19.78 24.34
CA LEU A 275 -5.80 19.95 22.92
C LEU A 275 -4.42 19.38 22.61
N THR A 276 -3.46 19.56 23.53
CA THR A 276 -2.13 18.96 23.42
C THR A 276 -2.19 17.44 23.44
N ILE A 277 -2.99 16.85 24.32
CA ILE A 277 -3.25 15.40 24.37
C ILE A 277 -3.92 14.93 23.07
N THR A 278 -4.90 15.67 22.55
CA THR A 278 -5.55 15.39 21.26
C THR A 278 -4.54 15.37 20.12
N GLY A 279 -3.71 16.41 19.99
CA GLY A 279 -2.68 16.49 18.96
C GLY A 279 -1.60 15.41 19.10
N LEU A 280 -1.24 15.00 20.32
CA LEU A 280 -0.26 13.94 20.56
C LEU A 280 -0.79 12.56 20.20
N PHE A 281 -1.98 12.20 20.69
CA PHE A 281 -2.47 10.83 20.68
C PHE A 281 -3.55 10.54 19.63
N PHE A 282 -4.21 11.54 19.04
CA PHE A 282 -5.32 11.33 18.10
C PHE A 282 -5.07 11.92 16.70
N ARG A 283 -4.00 12.71 16.52
CA ARG A 283 -3.55 13.19 15.20
C ARG A 283 -2.41 12.34 14.65
N GLY A 284 -2.56 11.83 13.43
CA GLY A 284 -1.63 10.95 12.73
C GLY A 284 -0.91 11.64 11.57
N PRO A 285 -0.41 10.86 10.58
CA PRO A 285 0.20 11.40 9.36
C PRO A 285 -0.70 12.44 8.70
N MET A 286 -0.11 13.50 8.16
CA MET A 286 -0.83 14.62 7.53
C MET A 286 -1.90 15.29 8.42
N TRP A 287 -1.75 15.21 9.75
CA TRP A 287 -2.70 15.75 10.75
C TRP A 287 -4.12 15.13 10.69
N GLN A 288 -4.24 13.93 10.11
CA GLN A 288 -5.50 13.19 10.05
C GLN A 288 -5.89 12.62 11.41
N TRP A 289 -7.19 12.40 11.62
CA TRP A 289 -7.68 11.78 12.85
C TRP A 289 -7.41 10.26 12.85
N GLN A 290 -6.96 9.73 13.98
CA GLN A 290 -6.73 8.31 14.20
C GLN A 290 -7.10 7.90 15.63
N TRP A 291 -7.42 6.62 15.81
CA TRP A 291 -7.75 6.05 17.11
C TRP A 291 -6.64 5.11 17.60
N PRO A 292 -6.28 5.13 18.90
CA PRO A 292 -5.23 4.27 19.48
C PRO A 292 -5.40 2.76 19.28
N TRP A 293 -6.62 2.30 18.95
CA TRP A 293 -6.97 0.91 18.74
C TRP A 293 -7.09 0.52 17.26
N GLN A 294 -6.71 1.39 16.32
CA GLN A 294 -6.58 1.03 14.91
C GLN A 294 -5.25 0.29 14.69
N ASP A 295 -5.25 -0.71 13.81
CA ASP A 295 -4.06 -1.53 13.53
C ASP A 295 -2.90 -0.71 12.91
N ASP A 296 -3.21 0.44 12.32
CA ASP A 296 -2.26 1.38 11.72
C ASP A 296 -2.00 2.62 12.60
N TYR A 297 -2.40 2.60 13.89
CA TYR A 297 -2.19 3.69 14.83
C TYR A 297 -0.71 4.06 14.98
N ARG A 298 -0.38 5.35 14.80
CA ARG A 298 1.00 5.87 14.86
C ARG A 298 1.09 7.14 15.71
N THR A 299 1.88 7.12 16.77
CA THR A 299 2.13 8.31 17.58
C THR A 299 3.61 8.63 17.73
N THR A 300 3.93 9.91 17.92
CA THR A 300 5.29 10.38 18.18
C THR A 300 5.75 9.86 19.54
N ARG A 301 6.96 9.29 19.60
CA ARG A 301 7.52 8.80 20.86
C ARG A 301 7.88 9.98 21.76
N LEU A 302 7.22 10.07 22.91
CA LEU A 302 7.51 11.08 23.95
C LEU A 302 8.84 10.82 24.66
N LEU A 303 9.17 9.54 24.86
CA LEU A 303 10.40 9.09 25.50
C LEU A 303 11.13 8.11 24.57
N THR A 304 12.44 8.31 24.41
CA THR A 304 13.31 7.39 23.66
C THR A 304 14.21 6.65 24.63
N PRO A 305 13.81 5.45 25.12
CA PRO A 305 14.60 4.67 26.07
C PRO A 305 15.80 4.05 25.35
N ASP A 306 16.86 4.84 25.24
CA ASP A 306 18.16 4.47 24.71
C ASP A 306 19.18 4.80 25.80
N ARG A 307 19.64 3.74 26.47
CA ARG A 307 20.60 3.87 27.56
C ARG A 307 21.95 4.19 26.95
N LEU A 308 22.47 5.38 27.24
CA LEU A 308 23.78 5.81 26.76
C LEU A 308 24.86 4.78 27.09
N PHE A 309 25.61 4.39 26.06
CA PHE A 309 26.73 3.47 26.17
C PHE A 309 28.03 4.22 25.86
N PHE A 310 28.97 4.24 26.81
CA PHE A 310 30.25 4.93 26.70
C PHE A 310 31.36 4.03 26.12
N GLY A 311 31.07 3.34 25.03
CA GLY A 311 32.08 2.55 24.30
C GLY A 311 32.91 3.41 23.35
N GLU A 312 34.08 2.92 22.97
CA GLU A 312 34.85 3.52 21.87
C GLU A 312 34.08 3.38 20.55
N VAL A 313 33.89 4.50 19.87
CA VAL A 313 33.27 4.57 18.54
C VAL A 313 34.35 4.96 17.55
N ASN A 314 34.56 4.15 16.51
CA ASN A 314 35.41 4.53 15.40
C ASN A 314 34.64 5.51 14.48
N PRO A 315 35.01 6.79 14.38
CA PRO A 315 34.29 7.77 13.56
C PRO A 315 34.34 7.45 12.07
N ASP A 316 35.38 6.73 11.60
CA ASP A 316 35.58 6.41 10.18
C ASP A 316 34.59 5.36 9.64
N SER A 317 33.91 4.63 10.52
CA SER A 317 32.87 3.68 10.12
C SER A 317 31.54 4.35 9.77
N LEU A 318 31.34 5.60 10.21
CA LEU A 318 30.07 6.30 10.06
C LEU A 318 29.95 6.94 8.67
N ARG A 319 28.90 6.57 7.93
CA ARG A 319 28.58 7.18 6.64
C ARG A 319 27.57 8.31 6.82
N VAL A 320 27.71 9.34 5.99
CA VAL A 320 26.77 10.46 5.92
C VAL A 320 25.89 10.30 4.69
N LEU A 321 24.59 10.23 4.90
CA LEU A 321 23.56 10.06 3.86
C LEU A 321 22.47 11.11 4.08
N ASN A 322 22.06 11.81 3.02
CA ASN A 322 20.99 12.82 3.08
C ASN A 322 21.15 13.82 4.24
N GLY A 323 22.39 14.27 4.50
CA GLY A 323 22.68 15.24 5.55
C GLY A 323 22.64 14.70 6.99
N ARG A 324 22.60 13.37 7.20
CA ARG A 324 22.69 12.73 8.53
C ARG A 324 23.67 11.57 8.57
N VAL A 325 24.08 11.20 9.78
CA VAL A 325 24.79 9.93 10.00
C VAL A 325 23.84 8.74 9.89
N GLU A 326 24.26 7.68 9.22
CA GLU A 326 23.59 6.39 9.16
C GLU A 326 24.40 5.33 9.93
N GLY A 327 24.06 5.11 11.21
CA GLY A 327 24.78 4.20 12.10
C GLY A 327 24.75 2.74 11.66
N CYS A 328 23.71 2.31 10.92
CA CYS A 328 23.63 0.94 10.38
C CYS A 328 24.84 0.61 9.49
N MET A 329 25.30 1.59 8.70
CA MET A 329 26.45 1.43 7.81
C MET A 329 27.77 1.29 8.56
N GLY A 330 27.82 1.67 9.85
CA GLY A 330 28.99 1.44 10.70
C GLY A 330 29.37 -0.04 10.82
N CYS A 331 28.39 -0.94 10.75
CA CYS A 331 28.59 -2.39 10.76
C CYS A 331 28.28 -3.05 9.41
N HIS A 332 27.41 -2.46 8.58
CA HIS A 332 26.89 -3.06 7.35
C HIS A 332 27.42 -2.44 6.04
N ALA A 333 28.49 -1.63 6.09
CA ALA A 333 29.05 -1.00 4.89
C ALA A 333 29.49 -1.98 3.78
N GLY A 334 29.80 -3.23 4.12
CA GLY A 334 30.24 -4.26 3.16
C GLY A 334 29.12 -5.01 2.43
N MET A 335 27.85 -4.66 2.64
CA MET A 335 26.73 -5.34 1.99
C MET A 335 26.69 -5.08 0.48
N THR A 336 26.47 -6.14 -0.30
CA THR A 336 26.39 -6.12 -1.77
C THR A 336 25.08 -6.76 -2.27
N GLY A 337 24.82 -6.77 -3.58
CA GLY A 337 23.65 -7.43 -4.19
C GLY A 337 22.44 -6.52 -4.44
N PHE A 338 22.56 -5.21 -4.18
CA PHE A 338 21.50 -4.23 -4.42
C PHE A 338 21.42 -3.80 -5.88
N SER A 339 20.23 -3.39 -6.32
CA SER A 339 20.05 -2.65 -7.57
C SER A 339 20.57 -1.22 -7.42
N GLU A 340 20.93 -0.58 -8.53
CA GLU A 340 21.51 0.79 -8.53
C GLU A 340 20.65 1.80 -7.75
N ALA A 341 19.33 1.76 -7.93
CA ALA A 341 18.40 2.69 -7.28
C ALA A 341 18.23 2.45 -5.76
N HIS A 342 18.62 1.26 -5.25
CA HIS A 342 18.42 0.86 -3.86
C HIS A 342 19.74 0.62 -3.10
N LYS A 343 20.87 1.12 -3.63
CA LYS A 343 22.15 0.98 -2.93
C LYS A 343 22.13 1.71 -1.58
N PRO A 344 22.60 1.07 -0.49
CA PRO A 344 22.69 1.70 0.83
C PRO A 344 23.54 2.98 0.85
N GLU A 345 24.48 3.13 -0.08
CA GLU A 345 25.30 4.34 -0.28
C GLU A 345 24.48 5.60 -0.63
N TYR A 346 23.25 5.44 -1.10
CA TYR A 346 22.36 6.57 -1.46
C TYR A 346 21.19 6.70 -0.48
N ILE A 347 20.60 5.57 -0.09
CA ILE A 347 19.33 5.58 0.67
C ILE A 347 19.46 5.08 2.12
N GLY A 348 20.58 4.44 2.47
CA GLY A 348 20.81 3.82 3.78
C GLY A 348 19.94 2.59 4.04
N CYS A 349 20.23 1.84 5.11
CA CYS A 349 19.46 0.65 5.48
C CYS A 349 18.17 1.00 6.24
N TYR A 350 18.22 2.04 7.06
CA TYR A 350 17.10 2.48 7.91
C TYR A 350 15.88 2.93 7.11
N SER A 351 16.06 3.51 5.92
CA SER A 351 14.96 3.96 5.07
C SER A 351 14.02 2.81 4.69
N CYS A 352 14.55 1.59 4.51
CA CYS A 352 13.77 0.41 4.21
C CYS A 352 13.40 -0.36 5.47
N HIS A 353 14.40 -0.72 6.29
CA HIS A 353 14.21 -1.66 7.39
C HIS A 353 13.80 -1.02 8.71
N GLY A 354 13.77 0.31 8.84
CA GLY A 354 13.56 0.95 10.13
C GLY A 354 14.69 0.63 11.12
N GLY A 355 14.37 0.54 12.41
CA GLY A 355 15.36 0.44 13.48
C GLY A 355 15.74 1.81 14.06
N ASP A 356 16.97 1.95 14.53
CA ASP A 356 17.50 3.22 15.04
C ASP A 356 18.87 3.52 14.41
N PRO A 357 18.95 4.47 13.45
CA PRO A 357 20.18 4.80 12.76
C PRO A 357 21.11 5.66 13.63
N LEU A 358 20.66 6.09 14.81
CA LEU A 358 21.39 7.01 15.67
C LEU A 358 22.16 6.31 16.81
N THR A 359 22.27 4.98 16.78
CA THR A 359 23.01 4.20 17.77
C THR A 359 23.82 3.09 17.10
N LEU A 360 24.99 2.79 17.66
CA LEU A 360 25.83 1.66 17.26
C LEU A 360 25.62 0.43 18.16
N ASN A 361 24.76 0.54 19.18
CA ASN A 361 24.40 -0.60 20.00
C ASN A 361 23.53 -1.56 19.19
N LYS A 362 24.03 -2.77 18.92
CA LYS A 362 23.34 -3.82 18.13
C LYS A 362 21.88 -4.03 18.53
N THR A 363 21.58 -4.11 19.83
CA THR A 363 20.22 -4.42 20.30
C THR A 363 19.27 -3.25 20.09
N LEU A 364 19.76 -2.02 20.25
CA LEU A 364 18.95 -0.81 20.09
C LEU A 364 18.79 -0.44 18.61
N ALA A 365 19.86 -0.54 17.83
CA ALA A 365 19.87 -0.29 16.39
C ALA A 365 18.86 -1.17 15.66
N HIS A 366 18.76 -2.45 16.05
CA HIS A 366 17.81 -3.39 15.44
C HIS A 366 16.39 -3.36 16.05
N LYS A 367 16.14 -2.53 17.06
CA LYS A 367 14.84 -2.50 17.74
C LYS A 367 13.78 -1.87 16.84
N ASN A 368 12.66 -2.56 16.64
CA ASN A 368 11.55 -2.16 15.76
C ASN A 368 11.92 -2.10 14.26
N MET A 369 12.89 -2.92 13.83
CA MET A 369 13.10 -3.13 12.40
C MET A 369 11.94 -3.91 11.77
N TYR A 370 11.71 -3.65 10.50
CA TYR A 370 10.86 -4.44 9.63
C TYR A 370 11.69 -5.60 9.04
N PRO A 371 11.40 -6.87 9.38
CA PRO A 371 12.09 -8.01 8.79
C PRO A 371 11.78 -8.13 7.29
N VAL A 372 10.58 -7.70 6.86
CA VAL A 372 10.15 -7.68 5.46
C VAL A 372 9.59 -6.28 5.15
N PRO A 373 10.42 -5.34 4.66
CA PRO A 373 10.00 -3.99 4.34
C PRO A 373 9.31 -3.93 2.96
N GLY A 374 8.05 -3.50 2.91
CA GLY A 374 7.22 -3.48 1.69
C GLY A 374 5.95 -4.32 1.79
N ASN A 375 5.73 -5.03 2.91
CA ASN A 375 4.38 -5.49 3.28
C ASN A 375 3.43 -4.28 3.25
N LEU A 376 2.19 -4.44 2.82
CA LEU A 376 1.28 -3.28 2.69
C LEU A 376 1.03 -2.55 4.02
N SER A 377 1.22 -3.20 5.17
CA SER A 377 1.16 -2.60 6.50
C SER A 377 2.33 -1.65 6.82
N ASN A 378 3.51 -1.89 6.22
CA ASN A 378 4.71 -1.10 6.42
C ASN A 378 5.26 -0.43 5.15
N ALA A 379 4.63 -0.62 4.00
CA ALA A 379 5.07 -0.10 2.71
C ALA A 379 5.15 1.42 2.72
N ALA A 380 4.15 2.11 3.28
CA ALA A 380 4.17 3.57 3.43
C ALA A 380 5.40 4.06 4.24
N MET A 381 5.83 3.30 5.25
CA MET A 381 6.98 3.64 6.11
C MET A 381 8.33 3.21 5.54
N SER A 382 8.33 2.48 4.43
CA SER A 382 9.54 1.97 3.77
C SER A 382 9.56 2.48 2.32
N CYS A 383 8.94 1.75 1.40
CA CYS A 383 8.84 2.11 -0.02
C CYS A 383 8.11 3.44 -0.28
N GLY A 384 7.25 3.88 0.62
CA GLY A 384 6.42 5.09 0.49
C GLY A 384 6.99 6.35 1.12
N LYS A 385 8.20 6.30 1.72
CA LYS A 385 8.85 7.49 2.26
C LYS A 385 9.03 8.56 1.17
N VAL A 386 9.05 9.83 1.58
CA VAL A 386 9.35 10.95 0.69
C VAL A 386 10.68 10.72 -0.04
N GLY A 387 10.69 10.89 -1.35
CA GLY A 387 11.83 10.58 -2.22
C GLY A 387 11.84 9.15 -2.75
N CYS A 388 10.89 8.30 -2.35
CA CYS A 388 10.69 6.94 -2.85
C CYS A 388 9.42 6.86 -3.72
N HIS A 389 8.45 5.99 -3.37
CA HIS A 389 7.23 5.72 -4.14
C HIS A 389 5.92 6.01 -3.39
N PRO A 390 5.72 7.21 -2.80
CA PRO A 390 4.55 7.52 -1.96
C PRO A 390 3.22 7.30 -2.69
N SER A 391 3.09 7.80 -3.93
CA SER A 391 1.86 7.67 -4.73
C SER A 391 1.52 6.21 -5.08
N ILE A 392 2.54 5.35 -5.23
CA ILE A 392 2.34 3.93 -5.50
C ILE A 392 1.81 3.23 -4.24
N THR A 393 2.33 3.60 -3.06
CA THR A 393 1.88 3.02 -1.78
C THR A 393 0.45 3.41 -1.40
N GLU A 394 -0.11 4.47 -2.00
CA GLU A 394 -1.51 4.85 -1.85
C GLU A 394 -2.46 4.04 -2.74
N ARG A 395 -2.04 3.73 -3.98
CA ARG A 395 -2.89 3.04 -4.97
C ARG A 395 -2.84 1.51 -4.89
N VAL A 396 -1.70 0.91 -4.53
CA VAL A 396 -1.56 -0.57 -4.43
C VAL A 396 -2.59 -1.19 -3.46
N PRO A 397 -2.82 -0.65 -2.26
CA PRO A 397 -3.77 -1.22 -1.30
C PRO A 397 -5.22 -1.31 -1.79
N ILE A 398 -5.63 -0.44 -2.74
CA ILE A 398 -6.99 -0.41 -3.30
C ILE A 398 -7.11 -1.16 -4.63
N SER A 399 -6.00 -1.67 -5.18
CA SER A 399 -6.00 -2.51 -6.38
C SER A 399 -6.74 -3.84 -6.16
N LEU A 400 -7.24 -4.45 -7.24
CA LEU A 400 -7.92 -5.75 -7.17
C LEU A 400 -7.04 -6.89 -6.63
N MET A 401 -5.72 -6.83 -6.83
CA MET A 401 -4.78 -7.81 -6.28
C MET A 401 -4.68 -7.71 -4.75
N ALA A 402 -4.94 -6.54 -4.18
CA ALA A 402 -4.96 -6.30 -2.75
C ALA A 402 -6.37 -6.48 -2.14
N SER A 403 -7.42 -5.99 -2.81
CA SER A 403 -8.79 -5.92 -2.25
C SER A 403 -9.62 -7.18 -2.45
N LEU A 404 -9.45 -7.91 -3.56
CA LEU A 404 -10.30 -9.04 -3.97
C LEU A 404 -11.80 -8.69 -4.09
N SER A 405 -12.15 -7.41 -4.29
CA SER A 405 -13.53 -6.90 -4.22
C SER A 405 -14.55 -7.74 -4.98
N GLY A 406 -14.30 -8.04 -6.25
CA GLY A 406 -15.22 -8.83 -7.08
C GLY A 406 -15.44 -10.26 -6.62
N ILE A 407 -14.44 -10.91 -6.01
CA ILE A 407 -14.60 -12.27 -5.48
C ILE A 407 -15.49 -12.22 -4.24
N ILE A 408 -15.22 -11.27 -3.34
CA ILE A 408 -15.97 -11.11 -2.09
C ILE A 408 -17.44 -10.77 -2.37
N SER A 409 -17.69 -9.83 -3.29
CA SER A 409 -19.05 -9.39 -3.61
C SER A 409 -19.89 -10.45 -4.30
N VAL A 410 -19.30 -11.26 -5.19
CA VAL A 410 -20.00 -12.40 -5.81
C VAL A 410 -20.28 -13.50 -4.79
N ASP A 411 -19.32 -13.80 -3.90
CA ASP A 411 -19.48 -14.81 -2.87
C ASP A 411 -20.61 -14.45 -1.88
N ARG A 412 -20.57 -13.25 -1.30
CA ARG A 412 -21.62 -12.76 -0.41
C ARG A 412 -23.00 -12.74 -1.09
N TRP A 413 -23.05 -12.46 -2.39
CA TRP A 413 -24.31 -12.49 -3.14
C TRP A 413 -24.90 -13.90 -3.26
N ILE A 414 -24.12 -14.92 -3.59
CA ILE A 414 -24.62 -16.31 -3.70
C ILE A 414 -25.05 -16.88 -2.33
N PHE A 415 -24.43 -16.42 -1.24
CA PHE A 415 -24.88 -16.77 0.11
C PHE A 415 -26.13 -16.00 0.55
N GLY A 416 -26.56 -14.99 -0.21
CA GLY A 416 -27.70 -14.12 0.11
C GLY A 416 -27.37 -13.03 1.15
N GLU A 417 -26.09 -12.77 1.40
CA GLU A 417 -25.60 -11.73 2.30
C GLU A 417 -25.48 -10.36 1.60
N ASN A 418 -25.36 -10.34 0.27
CA ASN A 418 -25.48 -9.16 -0.58
C ASN A 418 -26.66 -9.29 -1.55
N SER A 419 -27.27 -8.17 -1.95
CA SER A 419 -28.37 -8.14 -2.92
C SER A 419 -27.89 -8.23 -4.38
N LEU A 420 -26.66 -7.80 -4.66
CA LEU A 420 -26.06 -7.76 -5.99
C LEU A 420 -24.68 -8.44 -5.98
N PRO A 421 -24.21 -8.99 -7.11
CA PRO A 421 -22.86 -9.56 -7.27
C PRO A 421 -21.75 -8.50 -7.28
N THR A 422 -22.08 -7.23 -7.05
CA THR A 422 -21.20 -6.07 -7.09
C THR A 422 -21.37 -5.27 -5.81
N GLY A 423 -20.28 -4.74 -5.28
CA GLY A 423 -20.29 -3.92 -4.06
C GLY A 423 -18.87 -3.64 -3.61
N ASP A 424 -18.71 -2.55 -2.86
CA ASP A 424 -17.42 -2.17 -2.30
C ASP A 424 -17.03 -3.18 -1.23
N ALA A 425 -15.97 -3.93 -1.50
CA ALA A 425 -15.48 -4.94 -0.59
C ALA A 425 -13.95 -4.98 -0.60
N THR A 426 -13.37 -5.26 0.55
CA THR A 426 -11.95 -5.50 0.69
C THR A 426 -11.71 -6.71 1.57
N ILE A 427 -10.67 -7.47 1.24
CA ILE A 427 -10.29 -8.66 1.98
C ILE A 427 -9.93 -8.37 3.44
N ARG A 428 -9.57 -7.12 3.75
CA ARG A 428 -9.27 -6.68 5.13
C ARG A 428 -10.52 -6.70 6.03
N ASP A 429 -11.70 -6.57 5.44
CA ASP A 429 -12.96 -6.38 6.18
C ASP A 429 -13.77 -7.68 6.32
N ILE A 430 -13.25 -8.82 5.82
CA ILE A 430 -13.97 -10.09 5.94
C ILE A 430 -13.89 -10.62 7.39
N GLY A 431 -15.05 -10.90 7.96
CA GLY A 431 -15.19 -11.36 9.34
C GLY A 431 -15.00 -12.87 9.49
N ASN A 432 -15.43 -13.41 10.64
CA ASN A 432 -15.48 -14.86 10.91
C ASN A 432 -16.87 -15.32 11.35
N LYS A 433 -17.91 -14.52 11.07
CA LYS A 433 -19.26 -14.74 11.61
C LYS A 433 -20.25 -15.20 10.55
N THR A 434 -20.09 -14.78 9.31
CA THR A 434 -21.04 -15.09 8.23
C THR A 434 -20.59 -16.30 7.44
N ALA A 435 -21.53 -16.94 6.73
CA ALA A 435 -21.26 -18.14 5.97
C ALA A 435 -20.29 -17.84 4.82
N ALA A 436 -20.55 -16.74 4.10
CA ALA A 436 -19.73 -16.26 2.99
C ALA A 436 -18.31 -15.92 3.45
N ASP A 437 -18.16 -15.14 4.53
CA ASP A 437 -16.83 -14.73 5.00
C ASP A 437 -15.99 -15.93 5.47
N ILE A 438 -16.61 -16.93 6.11
CA ILE A 438 -15.91 -18.17 6.47
C ILE A 438 -15.57 -18.98 5.21
N HIS A 439 -16.46 -19.07 4.23
CA HIS A 439 -16.19 -19.73 2.95
C HIS A 439 -14.99 -19.10 2.24
N LEU A 440 -14.97 -17.76 2.13
CA LEU A 440 -13.85 -16.99 1.61
C LEU A 440 -12.56 -17.25 2.38
N ARG A 441 -12.61 -17.28 3.72
CA ARG A 441 -11.42 -17.55 4.55
C ARG A 441 -10.88 -18.96 4.37
N ASN A 442 -11.72 -19.93 4.08
CA ASN A 442 -11.28 -21.31 3.93
C ASN A 442 -10.66 -21.59 2.56
N LEU A 443 -11.14 -20.91 1.51
CA LEU A 443 -10.79 -21.24 0.12
C LEU A 443 -10.05 -20.11 -0.62
N CYS A 444 -10.48 -18.86 -0.45
CA CYS A 444 -10.15 -17.76 -1.36
C CYS A 444 -9.19 -16.71 -0.76
N ALA A 445 -9.25 -16.48 0.55
CA ALA A 445 -8.56 -15.39 1.24
C ALA A 445 -7.03 -15.55 1.27
N GLY A 446 -6.50 -16.73 0.96
CA GLY A 446 -5.06 -16.97 0.96
C GLY A 446 -4.32 -16.37 -0.22
N CYS A 447 -4.99 -15.63 -1.13
CA CYS A 447 -4.43 -15.20 -2.41
C CYS A 447 -4.19 -13.69 -2.52
N HIS A 448 -4.37 -12.96 -1.44
CA HIS A 448 -4.30 -11.49 -1.43
C HIS A 448 -2.86 -10.97 -1.37
N LEU A 449 -2.55 -9.96 -2.17
CA LEU A 449 -1.25 -9.27 -2.17
C LEU A 449 -0.90 -8.66 -0.80
N GLY A 450 -1.92 -8.28 -0.04
CA GLY A 450 -1.80 -7.73 1.30
C GLY A 450 -1.49 -8.74 2.40
N SER A 451 -1.30 -10.03 2.09
CA SER A 451 -0.92 -11.01 3.11
C SER A 451 0.45 -10.66 3.67
N GLU A 452 0.57 -10.57 4.98
CA GLU A 452 1.85 -10.26 5.60
C GLU A 452 2.81 -11.44 5.49
N LYS A 453 4.03 -11.12 5.06
CA LYS A 453 5.19 -11.99 5.21
C LYS A 453 5.95 -11.60 6.47
N LEU A 454 6.10 -12.56 7.37
CA LEU A 454 6.80 -12.37 8.66
C LEU A 454 8.29 -12.75 8.57
N THR A 455 8.65 -13.54 7.57
CA THR A 455 10.02 -14.02 7.37
C THR A 455 10.51 -13.68 5.96
N PRO A 456 11.79 -13.31 5.81
CA PRO A 456 12.38 -13.07 4.50
C PRO A 456 12.60 -14.41 3.78
N GLY A 457 12.37 -14.39 2.47
CA GLY A 457 12.68 -15.50 1.59
C GLY A 457 12.16 -15.26 0.18
N PRO A 458 12.60 -16.08 -0.79
CA PRO A 458 11.94 -16.11 -2.09
C PRO A 458 10.47 -16.50 -1.90
N PRO A 459 9.59 -16.12 -2.83
CA PRO A 459 8.24 -16.67 -2.85
C PRO A 459 8.34 -18.17 -3.18
N GLU A 460 8.49 -19.00 -2.16
CA GLU A 460 8.34 -20.44 -2.28
C GLU A 460 6.94 -20.75 -2.88
N TRP A 461 6.78 -21.92 -3.47
CA TRP A 461 5.49 -22.32 -4.04
C TRP A 461 4.40 -22.21 -2.95
N LEU A 462 3.38 -21.37 -3.20
CA LEU A 462 2.31 -20.98 -2.27
C LEU A 462 2.65 -19.97 -1.15
N ASP A 463 3.88 -19.47 -1.07
CA ASP A 463 4.24 -18.37 -0.16
C ASP A 463 3.82 -17.00 -0.74
N ARG A 464 2.57 -16.64 -0.47
CA ARG A 464 1.85 -15.51 -1.06
C ARG A 464 1.92 -14.24 -0.19
N GLY A 465 1.72 -13.09 -0.83
CA GLY A 465 1.74 -11.78 -0.19
C GLY A 465 3.13 -11.15 -0.16
N GLY A 466 3.37 -10.25 0.80
CA GLY A 466 4.61 -9.47 0.85
C GLY A 466 4.47 -8.06 0.26
N GLY A 467 3.27 -7.65 -0.15
CA GLY A 467 3.01 -6.33 -0.73
C GLY A 467 3.90 -6.05 -1.94
N CYS A 468 4.66 -4.97 -1.89
CA CYS A 468 5.57 -4.56 -2.98
C CYS A 468 6.63 -5.64 -3.30
N LEU A 469 7.11 -6.35 -2.27
CA LEU A 469 8.16 -7.36 -2.43
C LEU A 469 7.67 -8.65 -3.08
N ALA A 470 6.35 -8.86 -3.19
CA ALA A 470 5.79 -10.03 -3.87
C ALA A 470 6.24 -10.13 -5.34
N CYS A 471 6.46 -8.97 -5.98
CA CYS A 471 6.90 -8.87 -7.36
C CYS A 471 8.34 -8.36 -7.48
N HIS A 472 8.76 -7.41 -6.63
CA HIS A 472 10.01 -6.68 -6.85
C HIS A 472 11.24 -7.32 -6.21
N LEU A 473 11.10 -8.31 -5.32
CA LEU A 473 12.22 -8.92 -4.61
C LEU A 473 12.73 -10.17 -5.32
N SER A 474 13.98 -10.12 -5.77
CA SER A 474 14.63 -11.22 -6.50
C SER A 474 15.78 -11.82 -5.69
N TYR A 475 15.83 -13.14 -5.62
CA TYR A 475 16.91 -13.90 -5.01
C TYR A 475 17.73 -14.61 -6.08
N ASP A 476 18.97 -14.16 -6.29
CA ASP A 476 19.96 -14.92 -7.06
C ASP A 476 20.59 -16.04 -6.19
N GLU A 477 21.44 -16.87 -6.78
CA GLU A 477 22.07 -17.99 -6.06
C GLU A 477 22.89 -17.52 -4.83
N ARG A 478 23.51 -16.34 -4.91
CA ARG A 478 24.30 -15.76 -3.80
C ARG A 478 23.39 -15.27 -2.68
N ALA A 479 22.29 -14.60 -3.00
CA ALA A 479 21.29 -14.18 -2.03
C ALA A 479 20.62 -15.38 -1.34
N LEU A 480 20.33 -16.46 -2.08
CA LEU A 480 19.81 -17.70 -1.50
C LEU A 480 20.83 -18.36 -0.56
N SER A 481 22.11 -18.40 -0.94
CA SER A 481 23.17 -18.91 -0.08
C SER A 481 23.30 -18.09 1.21
N ALA A 482 23.32 -16.76 1.10
CA ALA A 482 23.32 -15.84 2.24
C ALA A 482 22.10 -16.04 3.16
N LEU A 483 20.89 -16.19 2.59
CA LEU A 483 19.68 -16.48 3.34
C LEU A 483 19.75 -17.83 4.08
N ASN A 484 20.30 -18.87 3.45
CA ASN A 484 20.44 -20.18 4.07
C ASN A 484 21.42 -20.15 5.25
N LEU A 485 22.50 -19.37 5.16
CA LEU A 485 23.41 -19.14 6.30
C LEU A 485 22.70 -18.45 7.47
N LEU A 486 21.83 -17.46 7.20
CA LEU A 486 21.00 -16.83 8.21
C LEU A 486 20.03 -17.82 8.87
N LYS A 487 19.28 -18.60 8.05
CA LYS A 487 18.29 -19.57 8.53
C LYS A 487 18.92 -20.67 9.40
N ASN A 488 20.12 -21.12 9.05
CA ASN A 488 20.82 -22.20 9.75
C ASN A 488 21.62 -21.73 10.99
N GLY A 489 21.59 -20.43 11.32
CA GLY A 489 22.28 -19.90 12.50
C GLY A 489 23.82 -19.89 12.40
N VAL A 490 24.37 -20.01 11.20
CA VAL A 490 25.83 -20.11 10.95
C VAL A 490 26.52 -18.72 10.97
N PHE A 491 25.76 -17.64 11.19
CA PHE A 491 26.24 -16.25 11.24
C PHE A 491 27.25 -15.95 12.36
N ASN A 492 27.49 -16.88 13.29
CA ASN A 492 28.51 -16.76 14.32
C ASN A 492 29.95 -16.91 13.77
N ILE A 493 30.11 -17.34 12.50
CA ILE A 493 31.41 -17.51 11.84
C ILE A 493 31.67 -16.39 10.83
N GLU A 494 30.70 -16.07 9.96
CA GLU A 494 30.72 -14.92 9.06
C GLU A 494 29.31 -14.33 8.88
N ALA A 495 29.19 -13.00 8.98
CA ALA A 495 27.92 -12.32 8.73
C ALA A 495 27.63 -12.31 7.22
N PRO A 496 26.41 -12.68 6.78
CA PRO A 496 26.07 -12.67 5.36
C PRO A 496 26.20 -11.27 4.77
N SER A 497 26.94 -11.16 3.67
CA SER A 497 27.33 -9.89 3.02
C SER A 497 26.58 -9.62 1.71
N PHE A 498 25.62 -10.47 1.35
CA PHE A 498 24.87 -10.37 0.10
C PHE A 498 23.37 -10.24 0.37
N HIS A 499 22.77 -9.20 -0.22
CA HIS A 499 21.36 -8.85 -0.09
C HIS A 499 20.59 -9.23 -1.38
N PRO A 500 19.33 -9.69 -1.29
CA PRO A 500 18.48 -9.88 -2.48
C PRO A 500 18.17 -8.54 -3.19
N ALA A 501 18.13 -8.53 -4.51
CA ALA A 501 17.90 -7.29 -5.25
C ALA A 501 16.41 -6.89 -5.22
N ILE A 502 16.13 -5.59 -5.10
CA ILE A 502 14.80 -5.02 -5.35
C ILE A 502 14.84 -4.33 -6.71
N GLY A 503 14.04 -4.77 -7.67
CA GLY A 503 14.17 -4.28 -9.04
C GLY A 503 12.99 -4.62 -9.96
N LEU A 504 13.27 -4.58 -11.26
CA LEU A 504 12.27 -4.78 -12.32
C LEU A 504 12.42 -6.13 -13.03
N GLU A 505 13.24 -7.03 -12.48
CA GLU A 505 13.50 -8.41 -12.93
C GLU A 505 12.35 -9.36 -12.56
N ILE A 506 11.11 -8.96 -12.89
CA ILE A 506 9.90 -9.71 -12.56
C ILE A 506 9.67 -10.79 -13.64
N ASN A 507 9.70 -12.06 -13.24
CA ASN A 507 9.41 -13.21 -14.11
C ASN A 507 8.02 -13.83 -13.82
N ASN A 508 7.62 -14.83 -14.61
CA ASN A 508 6.32 -15.50 -14.44
C ASN A 508 6.20 -16.27 -13.11
N ASP A 509 7.31 -16.65 -12.46
CA ASP A 509 7.27 -17.39 -11.19
C ASP A 509 6.74 -16.51 -10.04
N HIS A 510 7.01 -15.20 -10.08
CA HIS A 510 6.39 -14.23 -9.17
C HIS A 510 4.86 -14.28 -9.30
N CYS A 511 4.34 -14.38 -10.52
CA CYS A 511 2.90 -14.49 -10.77
C CYS A 511 2.36 -15.86 -10.32
N LYS A 512 3.09 -16.95 -10.53
CA LYS A 512 2.69 -18.33 -10.16
C LYS A 512 2.50 -18.51 -8.66
N SER A 513 3.25 -17.79 -7.83
CA SER A 513 3.10 -17.87 -6.36
C SER A 513 1.63 -17.67 -5.92
N CYS A 514 0.90 -16.78 -6.62
CA CYS A 514 -0.51 -16.47 -6.38
C CYS A 514 -1.47 -17.04 -7.45
N HIS A 515 -1.02 -17.22 -8.70
CA HIS A 515 -1.83 -17.61 -9.85
C HIS A 515 -1.62 -19.07 -10.29
N SER A 516 -1.49 -19.98 -9.32
CA SER A 516 -1.22 -21.41 -9.52
C SER A 516 -2.38 -22.38 -9.21
N ARG A 517 -3.60 -21.89 -8.94
CA ARG A 517 -4.76 -22.74 -8.52
C ARG A 517 -6.08 -22.37 -9.19
N SER A 518 -6.99 -23.34 -9.37
CA SER A 518 -8.38 -23.18 -9.83
C SER A 518 -8.49 -22.46 -11.18
N GLY A 519 -7.71 -22.92 -12.17
CA GLY A 519 -7.74 -22.37 -13.52
C GLY A 519 -7.11 -20.98 -13.68
N ARG A 520 -6.26 -20.56 -12.72
CA ARG A 520 -5.59 -19.26 -12.74
C ARG A 520 -4.53 -19.14 -13.84
N ILE A 521 -4.41 -17.88 -14.26
CA ILE A 521 -3.87 -17.42 -15.54
C ILE A 521 -2.44 -17.89 -15.83
N SER A 522 -1.54 -17.93 -14.84
CA SER A 522 -0.13 -18.22 -15.11
C SER A 522 0.12 -19.66 -15.56
N MET A 523 -0.62 -20.63 -15.02
CA MET A 523 -0.47 -22.04 -15.39
C MET A 523 -0.99 -22.29 -16.81
N ASN A 524 -2.14 -21.71 -17.15
CA ASN A 524 -2.71 -21.81 -18.49
C ASN A 524 -1.80 -21.18 -19.55
N TYR A 525 -1.20 -20.03 -19.24
CA TYR A 525 -0.26 -19.33 -20.12
C TYR A 525 0.92 -20.22 -20.54
N GLU A 526 1.40 -21.04 -19.60
CA GLU A 526 2.48 -22.00 -19.80
C GLU A 526 2.02 -23.38 -20.32
N GLY A 527 0.71 -23.58 -20.50
CA GLY A 527 0.16 -24.83 -21.00
C GLY A 527 0.02 -25.92 -19.95
N TRP A 528 -0.33 -25.57 -18.70
CA TRP A 528 -0.61 -26.52 -17.62
C TRP A 528 -2.03 -26.37 -17.10
N HIS A 529 -2.77 -27.48 -17.01
CA HIS A 529 -4.14 -27.53 -16.49
C HIS A 529 -4.19 -28.37 -15.22
N GLU A 530 -4.79 -27.84 -14.15
CA GLU A 530 -4.96 -28.55 -12.88
C GLU A 530 -5.98 -29.69 -13.01
N THR A 531 -5.63 -30.89 -12.53
CA THR A 531 -6.50 -32.07 -12.61
C THR A 531 -7.07 -32.44 -11.23
N ILE A 532 -8.05 -33.33 -11.21
CA ILE A 532 -8.57 -33.96 -9.97
C ILE A 532 -7.79 -35.23 -9.56
N LEU A 533 -6.73 -35.56 -10.30
CA LEU A 533 -5.93 -36.76 -10.07
C LEU A 533 -5.07 -36.62 -8.82
N LYS A 534 -4.74 -37.77 -8.22
CA LYS A 534 -3.87 -37.84 -7.05
C LYS A 534 -2.41 -38.05 -7.47
N PRO A 535 -1.42 -37.76 -6.59
CA PRO A 535 0.00 -37.93 -6.92
C PRO A 535 0.35 -39.30 -7.50
N GLU A 536 -0.29 -40.36 -7.00
CA GLU A 536 -0.04 -41.74 -7.44
C GLU A 536 -0.44 -41.96 -8.92
N ASP A 537 -1.42 -41.19 -9.42
CA ASP A 537 -1.90 -41.29 -10.79
C ASP A 537 -0.91 -40.68 -11.81
N ALA A 538 0.04 -39.87 -11.35
CA ALA A 538 1.01 -39.16 -12.17
C ALA A 538 2.31 -39.95 -12.43
N GLU A 539 2.55 -41.02 -11.68
CA GLU A 539 3.79 -41.79 -11.76
C GLU A 539 3.98 -42.41 -13.16
N GLY A 540 5.15 -42.19 -13.77
CA GLY A 540 5.50 -42.75 -15.08
C GLY A 540 4.79 -42.13 -16.30
N LYS A 541 3.95 -41.09 -16.13
CA LYS A 541 3.22 -40.45 -17.24
C LYS A 541 3.85 -39.12 -17.66
N HIS A 542 4.26 -39.02 -18.93
CA HIS A 542 4.93 -37.82 -19.46
C HIS A 542 4.05 -36.58 -19.60
N ASP A 543 2.73 -36.75 -19.72
CA ASP A 543 1.78 -35.65 -19.90
C ASP A 543 1.25 -35.10 -18.57
N LEU A 544 1.65 -35.70 -17.44
CA LEU A 544 1.28 -35.26 -16.10
C LEU A 544 2.52 -34.74 -15.35
N LYS A 545 2.31 -33.73 -14.51
CA LYS A 545 3.35 -33.15 -13.67
C LYS A 545 2.84 -32.97 -12.25
N LEU A 546 3.60 -33.49 -11.29
CA LEU A 546 3.41 -33.24 -9.87
C LEU A 546 4.11 -31.94 -9.47
N PHE A 547 3.38 -31.04 -8.82
CA PHE A 547 3.92 -29.78 -8.28
C PHE A 547 4.22 -29.91 -6.77
N PRO A 548 5.01 -28.98 -6.17
CA PRO A 548 5.45 -29.09 -4.78
C PRO A 548 4.34 -29.23 -3.73
N ASP A 549 3.13 -28.78 -4.05
CA ASP A 549 1.94 -28.88 -3.20
C ASP A 549 1.09 -30.14 -3.47
N GLN A 550 1.70 -31.16 -4.10
CA GLN A 550 1.09 -32.47 -4.39
C GLN A 550 -0.06 -32.44 -5.40
N ARG A 551 -0.30 -31.31 -6.08
CA ARG A 551 -1.31 -31.25 -7.14
C ARG A 551 -0.76 -31.75 -8.47
N VAL A 552 -1.59 -32.47 -9.21
CA VAL A 552 -1.26 -33.02 -10.52
C VAL A 552 -1.83 -32.12 -11.62
N PHE A 553 -0.97 -31.73 -12.55
CA PHE A 553 -1.33 -30.94 -13.72
C PHE A 553 -1.14 -31.75 -15.00
N SER A 554 -2.05 -31.59 -15.95
CA SER A 554 -1.91 -32.12 -17.31
C SER A 554 -1.35 -31.08 -18.26
N LYS A 555 -0.53 -31.55 -19.20
CA LYS A 555 0.06 -30.72 -20.25
C LYS A 555 -0.99 -30.37 -21.30
N GLN A 556 -1.03 -29.09 -21.66
CA GLN A 556 -1.91 -28.50 -22.67
C GLN A 556 -1.08 -27.67 -23.65
N VAL A 557 -1.73 -27.13 -24.69
CA VAL A 557 -1.07 -26.23 -25.63
C VAL A 557 -0.85 -24.86 -24.95
N PRO A 558 0.40 -24.36 -24.82
CA PRO A 558 0.65 -23.05 -24.23
C PRO A 558 0.19 -21.90 -25.13
N ASP A 559 0.04 -20.71 -24.54
CA ASP A 559 -0.22 -19.46 -25.24
C ASP A 559 0.88 -19.15 -26.25
N VAL A 560 0.51 -18.58 -27.41
CA VAL A 560 1.48 -18.20 -28.45
C VAL A 560 2.47 -17.12 -28.00
N HIS A 561 2.07 -16.22 -27.10
CA HIS A 561 2.95 -15.19 -26.56
C HIS A 561 3.96 -15.79 -25.60
N HIS A 562 3.54 -16.76 -24.77
CA HIS A 562 4.45 -17.52 -23.92
C HIS A 562 5.48 -18.28 -24.76
N LYS A 563 5.04 -18.97 -25.82
CA LYS A 563 5.94 -19.65 -26.78
C LYS A 563 6.92 -18.69 -27.46
N ALA A 564 6.57 -17.41 -27.60
CA ALA A 564 7.45 -16.37 -28.13
C ALA A 564 8.45 -15.83 -27.08
N GLY A 565 8.38 -16.30 -25.83
CA GLY A 565 9.25 -15.90 -24.72
C GLY A 565 8.78 -14.66 -23.96
N MET A 566 7.53 -14.23 -24.16
CA MET A 566 6.95 -13.10 -23.44
C MET A 566 6.55 -13.50 -22.01
N LEU A 567 6.68 -12.55 -21.10
CA LEU A 567 6.28 -12.64 -19.70
C LEU A 567 4.90 -12.00 -19.49
N CYS A 568 4.26 -12.31 -18.36
CA CYS A 568 3.00 -11.64 -17.98
C CYS A 568 3.14 -10.11 -17.97
N ILE A 569 4.27 -9.60 -17.51
CA ILE A 569 4.57 -8.16 -17.45
C ILE A 569 4.83 -7.51 -18.81
N ASP A 570 5.00 -8.28 -19.90
CA ASP A 570 5.12 -7.68 -21.24
C ASP A 570 3.80 -7.08 -21.70
N CYS A 571 2.68 -7.67 -21.26
CA CYS A 571 1.33 -7.16 -21.47
C CYS A 571 0.83 -6.36 -20.26
N HIS A 572 1.17 -6.75 -19.04
CA HIS A 572 0.64 -6.11 -17.83
C HIS A 572 1.56 -5.05 -17.24
N GLY A 573 1.09 -3.80 -17.23
CA GLY A 573 1.84 -2.63 -16.78
C GLY A 573 1.66 -2.28 -15.30
N SER A 574 2.41 -1.28 -14.83
CA SER A 574 2.32 -0.78 -13.44
C SER A 574 0.90 -0.33 -13.09
N TYR A 575 0.26 0.48 -13.94
CA TYR A 575 -1.10 0.99 -13.71
C TYR A 575 -2.21 -0.08 -13.76
N GLU A 576 -1.90 -1.31 -14.18
CA GLU A 576 -2.82 -2.46 -14.03
C GLU A 576 -2.53 -3.24 -12.75
N LEU A 577 -1.26 -3.63 -12.56
CA LEU A 577 -0.85 -4.53 -11.48
C LEU A 577 -0.83 -3.83 -10.12
N MET A 578 -0.34 -2.59 -10.08
CA MET A 578 -0.26 -1.75 -8.89
C MET A 578 -1.50 -0.87 -8.71
N GLY A 579 -2.43 -0.89 -9.67
CA GLY A 579 -3.59 -0.01 -9.73
C GLY A 579 -3.27 1.38 -10.28
N ASP A 580 -4.32 2.09 -10.70
CA ASP A 580 -4.26 3.45 -11.26
C ASP A 580 -4.94 4.50 -10.38
N GLY A 581 -5.19 4.14 -9.11
CA GLY A 581 -5.90 4.98 -8.15
C GLY A 581 -7.42 4.80 -8.16
N ASN A 582 -7.99 4.05 -9.13
CA ASN A 582 -9.41 3.73 -9.15
C ASN A 582 -9.71 2.39 -8.46
N ILE A 583 -10.89 2.31 -7.85
CA ILE A 583 -11.44 1.05 -7.34
C ILE A 583 -12.18 0.35 -8.49
N TYR A 584 -11.84 -0.92 -8.70
CA TYR A 584 -12.50 -1.76 -9.68
C TYR A 584 -13.22 -2.92 -8.99
N MET A 585 -14.39 -3.28 -9.52
CA MET A 585 -15.12 -4.46 -9.06
C MET A 585 -14.55 -5.73 -9.68
N HIS A 586 -14.25 -5.71 -10.98
CA HIS A 586 -13.83 -6.90 -11.70
C HIS A 586 -12.58 -6.65 -12.55
N LYS A 587 -11.83 -7.73 -12.82
CA LYS A 587 -10.52 -7.66 -13.49
C LYS A 587 -10.61 -7.07 -14.90
N GLU A 588 -11.67 -7.39 -15.62
CA GLU A 588 -11.95 -6.88 -16.97
C GLU A 588 -12.13 -5.36 -17.03
N ASP A 589 -12.51 -4.74 -15.91
CA ASP A 589 -12.62 -3.29 -15.78
C ASP A 589 -11.24 -2.65 -15.56
N ALA A 590 -10.41 -3.29 -14.73
CA ALA A 590 -9.07 -2.84 -14.39
C ALA A 590 -8.04 -3.00 -15.52
N VAL A 591 -8.15 -4.07 -16.33
CA VAL A 591 -7.25 -4.34 -17.46
C VAL A 591 -7.38 -3.24 -18.51
N LYS A 592 -6.25 -2.69 -18.94
CA LYS A 592 -6.08 -1.61 -19.91
C LYS A 592 -5.70 -2.12 -21.29
N VAL A 593 -4.87 -3.16 -21.36
CA VAL A 593 -4.30 -3.67 -22.61
C VAL A 593 -5.30 -4.53 -23.36
N GLN A 594 -5.45 -4.28 -24.65
CA GLN A 594 -6.34 -5.02 -25.54
C GLN A 594 -5.56 -5.60 -26.72
N CYS A 595 -6.13 -6.64 -27.36
CA CYS A 595 -5.50 -7.29 -28.50
C CYS A 595 -5.20 -6.30 -29.64
N ASP A 596 -6.09 -5.33 -29.88
CA ASP A 596 -5.99 -4.34 -30.95
C ASP A 596 -5.04 -3.16 -30.66
N ASP A 597 -4.53 -3.06 -29.43
CA ASP A 597 -3.40 -2.17 -29.11
C ASP A 597 -2.12 -2.63 -29.82
N CYS A 598 -1.91 -3.96 -29.85
CA CYS A 598 -0.71 -4.59 -30.42
C CYS A 598 -0.95 -5.21 -31.80
N HIS A 599 -2.13 -5.75 -32.05
CA HIS A 599 -2.49 -6.37 -33.33
C HIS A 599 -3.36 -5.41 -34.14
N THR A 600 -2.71 -4.45 -34.80
CA THR A 600 -3.36 -3.47 -35.68
C THR A 600 -2.64 -3.34 -37.01
N GLN A 601 -3.38 -2.94 -38.05
CA GLN A 601 -2.81 -2.56 -39.35
C GLN A 601 -2.01 -1.25 -39.25
N LYS A 602 -2.45 -0.34 -38.37
CA LYS A 602 -1.80 0.93 -38.09
C LYS A 602 -2.07 1.36 -36.64
N VAL A 603 -1.03 1.75 -35.92
CA VAL A 603 -1.15 2.23 -34.54
C VAL A 603 -1.97 3.51 -34.52
N LYS A 604 -3.10 3.48 -33.79
CA LYS A 604 -4.05 4.60 -33.72
C LYS A 604 -3.64 5.67 -32.71
N ARG A 605 -3.09 5.24 -31.56
CA ARG A 605 -2.66 6.11 -30.47
C ARG A 605 -1.24 5.76 -30.08
N GLN A 606 -0.37 6.77 -30.13
CA GLN A 606 1.03 6.66 -29.77
C GLN A 606 1.51 7.96 -29.14
N ALA A 607 2.59 7.90 -28.38
CA ALA A 607 3.31 9.05 -27.85
C ALA A 607 4.82 8.78 -27.90
N LYS A 608 5.63 9.84 -27.82
CA LYS A 608 7.06 9.69 -27.56
C LYS A 608 7.28 9.38 -26.09
N ILE A 609 8.28 8.57 -25.76
CA ILE A 609 8.57 8.23 -24.35
C ILE A 609 8.88 9.49 -23.52
N GLU A 610 9.59 10.47 -24.08
CA GLU A 610 9.91 11.74 -23.41
C GLU A 610 8.67 12.54 -22.97
N ASP A 611 7.55 12.38 -23.68
CA ASP A 611 6.27 13.04 -23.39
C ASP A 611 5.37 12.24 -22.42
N THR A 612 5.81 11.06 -21.98
CA THR A 612 5.03 10.23 -21.05
C THR A 612 5.19 10.69 -19.61
N ASP A 613 4.35 10.12 -18.73
CA ASP A 613 4.40 10.39 -17.30
C ASP A 613 5.77 10.02 -16.68
N GLN A 614 6.04 10.60 -15.52
CA GLN A 614 7.33 10.42 -14.84
C GLN A 614 7.63 8.95 -14.52
N GLU A 615 6.63 8.17 -14.12
CA GLU A 615 6.82 6.77 -13.74
C GLU A 615 7.22 5.93 -14.96
N SER A 616 6.54 6.12 -16.09
CA SER A 616 6.86 5.45 -17.35
C SER A 616 8.26 5.78 -17.84
N ARG A 617 8.69 7.05 -17.75
CA ARG A 617 10.07 7.45 -18.09
C ARG A 617 11.11 6.82 -17.16
N LEU A 618 10.83 6.75 -15.86
CA LEU A 618 11.71 6.09 -14.89
C LEU A 618 11.81 4.58 -15.15
N ILE A 619 10.70 3.91 -15.51
CA ILE A 619 10.72 2.50 -15.89
C ILE A 619 11.55 2.29 -17.16
N ALA A 620 11.43 3.16 -18.16
CA ALA A 620 12.26 3.11 -19.36
C ALA A 620 13.74 3.28 -19.03
N TRP A 621 14.07 4.24 -18.17
CA TRP A 621 15.44 4.50 -17.72
C TRP A 621 16.02 3.30 -16.96
N LEU A 622 15.29 2.74 -15.98
CA LEU A 622 15.72 1.56 -15.21
C LEU A 622 15.93 0.32 -16.08
N ARG A 623 15.24 0.25 -17.23
CA ARG A 623 15.39 -0.84 -18.21
C ARG A 623 16.42 -0.53 -19.30
N ASN A 624 17.16 0.57 -19.20
CA ASN A 624 18.13 1.03 -20.19
C ASN A 624 17.54 1.17 -21.61
N TYR A 625 16.28 1.60 -21.70
CA TYR A 625 15.65 1.87 -22.98
C TYR A 625 16.04 3.26 -23.49
N LYS A 626 16.27 3.38 -24.80
CA LYS A 626 16.34 4.70 -25.45
C LYS A 626 15.01 5.44 -25.24
N VAL A 627 15.09 6.68 -24.75
CA VAL A 627 13.93 7.53 -24.44
C VAL A 627 13.66 8.55 -25.56
N GLU A 628 14.72 9.14 -26.11
CA GLU A 628 14.62 10.22 -27.10
C GLU A 628 14.12 9.73 -28.45
N ASP A 629 13.12 10.42 -28.98
CA ASP A 629 12.55 10.18 -30.30
C ASP A 629 12.08 8.73 -30.54
N VAL A 630 11.53 8.10 -29.50
CA VAL A 630 10.98 6.74 -29.56
C VAL A 630 9.47 6.78 -29.40
N ASN A 631 8.74 6.39 -30.46
CA ASN A 631 7.29 6.23 -30.41
C ASN A 631 6.89 4.89 -29.76
N VAL A 632 5.92 4.97 -28.85
CA VAL A 632 5.35 3.86 -28.09
C VAL A 632 3.82 3.89 -28.16
N VAL A 633 3.19 2.73 -28.06
CA VAL A 633 1.73 2.57 -28.08
C VAL A 633 1.10 3.15 -26.81
N LEU A 634 -0.01 3.86 -26.98
CA LEU A 634 -0.95 4.17 -25.91
C LEU A 634 -2.17 3.26 -26.03
N THR A 635 -2.54 2.62 -24.93
CA THR A 635 -3.73 1.75 -24.87
C THR A 635 -4.98 2.50 -25.31
N GLN A 636 -5.83 1.88 -26.14
CA GLN A 636 -7.07 2.50 -26.61
C GLN A 636 -8.01 2.80 -25.45
N LYS A 637 -8.18 1.84 -24.54
CA LYS A 637 -9.14 1.91 -23.43
C LYS A 637 -8.84 3.02 -22.43
N SER A 638 -7.56 3.31 -22.15
CA SER A 638 -7.20 4.22 -21.06
C SER A 638 -6.17 5.29 -21.41
N GLY A 639 -5.44 5.15 -22.52
CA GLY A 639 -4.36 6.06 -22.88
C GLY A 639 -3.05 5.83 -22.12
N HIS A 640 -2.96 4.83 -21.24
CA HIS A 640 -1.69 4.46 -20.60
C HIS A 640 -0.72 3.86 -21.61
N VAL A 641 0.58 4.06 -21.38
CA VAL A 641 1.65 3.68 -22.29
C VAL A 641 2.08 2.22 -22.13
N LEU A 642 2.41 1.58 -23.25
CA LEU A 642 3.11 0.29 -23.30
C LEU A 642 4.59 0.52 -23.59
N ILE A 643 5.38 0.75 -22.54
CA ILE A 643 6.75 1.29 -22.64
C ILE A 643 7.75 0.38 -23.40
N ASN A 644 7.45 -0.92 -23.48
CA ASN A 644 8.24 -1.90 -24.20
C ASN A 644 7.87 -2.01 -25.69
N THR A 645 6.99 -1.17 -26.22
CA THR A 645 6.66 -1.15 -27.65
C THR A 645 7.60 -0.24 -28.44
N ARG A 646 7.71 -0.43 -29.76
CA ARG A 646 8.44 0.43 -30.69
C ARG A 646 7.61 0.57 -31.96
N VAL A 647 7.16 1.79 -32.24
CA VAL A 647 6.38 2.11 -33.43
C VAL A 647 7.26 2.83 -34.44
N GLU A 648 7.26 2.38 -35.69
CA GLU A 648 7.90 3.12 -36.79
C GLU A 648 7.17 4.44 -37.08
N GLU A 649 7.84 5.43 -37.67
CA GLU A 649 7.25 6.75 -37.98
C GLU A 649 5.97 6.67 -38.80
N ASN A 650 5.88 5.69 -39.72
CA ASN A 650 4.69 5.48 -40.55
C ASN A 650 3.48 4.89 -39.78
N GLY A 651 3.69 4.40 -38.54
CA GLY A 651 2.68 3.79 -37.68
C GLY A 651 2.29 2.36 -38.04
N ASN A 652 2.87 1.76 -39.08
CA ASN A 652 2.43 0.48 -39.65
C ASN A 652 3.19 -0.72 -39.06
N LEU A 653 4.42 -0.52 -38.59
CA LEU A 653 5.21 -1.57 -37.96
C LEU A 653 5.31 -1.34 -36.46
N LEU A 654 4.90 -2.36 -35.71
CA LEU A 654 4.98 -2.40 -34.26
C LEU A 654 5.85 -3.57 -33.81
N LYS A 655 6.89 -3.27 -33.04
CA LYS A 655 7.71 -4.27 -32.35
C LYS A 655 7.53 -4.13 -30.85
N MET A 656 7.76 -5.21 -30.11
CA MET A 656 7.79 -5.22 -28.65
C MET A 656 9.12 -5.79 -28.17
N ILE A 657 9.74 -5.13 -27.20
CA ILE A 657 10.92 -5.61 -26.48
C ILE A 657 10.44 -6.56 -25.39
N LYS A 658 10.88 -7.81 -25.41
CA LYS A 658 10.61 -8.74 -24.33
C LYS A 658 11.37 -8.31 -23.09
N LYS A 659 10.67 -8.19 -21.96
CA LYS A 659 11.27 -7.82 -20.68
C LYS A 659 12.12 -8.95 -20.07
N SER A 660 12.04 -10.17 -20.61
CA SER A 660 12.85 -11.33 -20.21
C SER A 660 14.31 -11.25 -20.66
N ASP A 661 14.56 -10.88 -21.91
CA ASP A 661 15.89 -10.94 -22.54
C ASP A 661 16.26 -9.71 -23.38
N GLY A 662 15.36 -8.73 -23.51
CA GLY A 662 15.58 -7.52 -24.31
C GLY A 662 15.45 -7.71 -25.83
N SER A 663 15.17 -8.92 -26.32
CA SER A 663 15.01 -9.17 -27.75
C SER A 663 13.65 -8.71 -28.29
N LEU A 664 13.61 -8.41 -29.60
CA LEU A 664 12.44 -7.83 -30.26
C LEU A 664 11.51 -8.91 -30.84
N VAL A 665 10.21 -8.73 -30.62
CA VAL A 665 9.14 -9.53 -31.24
C VAL A 665 8.30 -8.61 -32.13
N LEU A 666 8.06 -9.03 -33.37
CA LEU A 666 7.20 -8.31 -34.29
C LEU A 666 5.72 -8.59 -33.98
N MET A 667 4.93 -7.54 -33.75
CA MET A 667 3.49 -7.66 -33.61
C MET A 667 2.84 -7.73 -35.00
N LYS A 668 2.23 -8.87 -35.32
CA LYS A 668 1.63 -9.09 -36.64
C LYS A 668 0.22 -8.49 -36.69
N PRO A 669 -0.16 -7.78 -37.76
CA PRO A 669 -1.51 -7.28 -37.89
C PRO A 669 -2.53 -8.43 -38.04
N PRO A 670 -3.81 -8.21 -37.72
CA PRO A 670 -4.86 -9.20 -37.92
C PRO A 670 -4.99 -9.59 -39.40
N ALA A 671 -5.34 -10.85 -39.66
CA ALA A 671 -5.61 -11.31 -41.02
C ALA A 671 -6.82 -10.56 -41.61
N LYS A 672 -6.89 -10.44 -42.94
CA LYS A 672 -8.01 -9.77 -43.64
C LYS A 672 -9.39 -10.33 -43.24
N ALA A 673 -9.47 -11.63 -42.98
CA ALA A 673 -10.70 -12.30 -42.53
C ALA A 673 -11.21 -11.77 -41.18
N CYS A 674 -10.33 -11.25 -40.31
CA CYS A 674 -10.71 -10.69 -39.01
C CYS A 674 -11.44 -9.35 -39.14
N SER A 675 -11.20 -8.61 -40.24
CA SER A 675 -11.80 -7.30 -40.51
C SER A 675 -12.72 -7.31 -41.74
N ALA A 676 -13.03 -8.48 -42.28
CA ALA A 676 -13.85 -8.62 -43.49
C ALA A 676 -15.34 -8.53 -43.13
N GLY A 677 -16.05 -7.60 -43.78
CA GLY A 677 -17.51 -7.55 -43.71
C GLY A 677 -18.08 -7.04 -42.39
N LYS A 678 -19.28 -7.54 -42.06
CA LYS A 678 -20.01 -7.18 -40.83
C LYS A 678 -20.42 -8.37 -39.97
N ALA A 679 -20.25 -9.61 -40.45
CA ALA A 679 -20.84 -10.80 -39.83
C ALA A 679 -20.32 -11.07 -38.40
N HIS A 680 -19.05 -10.77 -38.13
CA HIS A 680 -18.41 -11.01 -36.84
C HIS A 680 -18.00 -9.74 -36.08
N ASN A 681 -18.59 -8.57 -36.41
CA ASN A 681 -18.25 -7.30 -35.75
C ASN A 681 -18.50 -7.28 -34.24
N ARG A 682 -19.35 -8.19 -33.73
CA ARG A 682 -19.63 -8.34 -32.30
C ARG A 682 -18.61 -9.23 -31.59
N LEU A 683 -17.75 -9.96 -32.29
CA LEU A 683 -16.90 -10.99 -31.71
C LEU A 683 -15.64 -10.38 -31.06
N SER A 684 -15.28 -10.84 -29.86
CA SER A 684 -13.97 -10.54 -29.27
C SER A 684 -12.87 -11.37 -29.93
N CYS A 685 -11.62 -10.89 -29.89
CA CYS A 685 -10.48 -11.66 -30.37
C CYS A 685 -10.36 -12.98 -29.59
N ASP A 686 -10.57 -12.95 -28.27
CA ASP A 686 -10.51 -14.13 -27.40
C ASP A 686 -11.56 -15.18 -27.76
N ALA A 687 -12.75 -14.79 -28.19
CA ALA A 687 -13.77 -15.73 -28.65
C ALA A 687 -13.33 -16.56 -29.86
N CYS A 688 -12.48 -15.99 -30.72
CA CYS A 688 -11.85 -16.73 -31.82
C CYS A 688 -10.60 -17.48 -31.38
N HIS A 689 -9.72 -16.83 -30.63
CA HIS A 689 -8.33 -17.26 -30.48
C HIS A 689 -8.04 -18.03 -29.19
N THR A 690 -8.98 -18.13 -28.24
CA THR A 690 -8.80 -18.98 -27.05
C THR A 690 -8.74 -20.46 -27.45
N GLY A 691 -7.60 -21.11 -27.24
CA GLY A 691 -7.39 -22.52 -27.60
C GLY A 691 -8.09 -23.49 -26.67
N TRP A 692 -8.13 -23.18 -25.37
CA TRP A 692 -8.82 -23.95 -24.34
C TRP A 692 -9.02 -23.10 -23.09
N ALA A 693 -9.96 -23.46 -22.22
CA ALA A 693 -10.18 -22.82 -20.94
C ALA A 693 -10.43 -23.90 -19.88
N PRO A 694 -9.93 -23.71 -18.65
CA PRO A 694 -10.26 -24.60 -17.55
C PRO A 694 -11.75 -24.46 -17.21
N GLN A 695 -12.43 -25.59 -17.07
CA GLN A 695 -13.84 -25.68 -16.73
C GLN A 695 -14.02 -26.68 -15.59
N CYS A 696 -14.90 -26.35 -14.64
CA CYS A 696 -15.27 -27.25 -13.55
C CYS A 696 -16.78 -27.44 -13.59
N ILE A 697 -17.24 -28.70 -13.63
CA ILE A 697 -18.66 -29.05 -13.64
C ILE A 697 -19.01 -29.69 -12.30
N GLY A 698 -20.16 -29.32 -11.75
CA GLY A 698 -20.76 -29.96 -10.57
C GLY A 698 -19.89 -29.79 -9.33
N CYS A 699 -20.10 -28.67 -8.63
CA CYS A 699 -19.45 -28.37 -7.37
C CYS A 699 -20.46 -28.47 -6.21
N HIS A 700 -20.15 -29.19 -5.14
CA HIS A 700 -20.96 -29.21 -3.94
C HIS A 700 -20.15 -28.65 -2.78
N ASN A 701 -20.72 -27.66 -2.08
CA ASN A 701 -20.12 -27.09 -0.88
C ASN A 701 -21.02 -27.35 0.32
N SER A 702 -20.45 -27.96 1.35
CA SER A 702 -21.11 -28.16 2.64
C SER A 702 -20.19 -27.73 3.78
N TYR A 703 -20.80 -27.28 4.87
CA TYR A 703 -20.06 -26.86 6.06
C TYR A 703 -19.97 -28.01 7.06
N GLU A 704 -18.74 -28.38 7.42
CA GLU A 704 -18.46 -29.43 8.38
C GLU A 704 -17.99 -28.83 9.71
N PRO A 705 -18.85 -28.71 10.74
CA PRO A 705 -18.55 -27.98 11.98
C PRO A 705 -17.44 -28.62 12.83
N ASN A 706 -17.22 -29.93 12.68
CA ASN A 706 -16.28 -30.71 13.48
C ASN A 706 -14.96 -31.01 12.75
N THR A 707 -14.89 -30.73 11.46
CA THR A 707 -13.71 -30.97 10.64
C THR A 707 -12.71 -29.83 10.85
N GLU A 708 -11.42 -30.18 10.89
CA GLU A 708 -10.35 -29.19 10.96
C GLU A 708 -10.21 -28.51 9.60
N GLY A 709 -10.35 -27.19 9.58
CA GLY A 709 -10.09 -26.35 8.42
C GLY A 709 -8.94 -25.40 8.67
N PHE A 710 -8.52 -24.72 7.61
CA PHE A 710 -7.47 -23.72 7.67
C PHE A 710 -8.02 -22.35 7.31
N ASP A 711 -7.82 -21.38 8.21
CA ASP A 711 -8.14 -19.99 7.99
C ASP A 711 -7.02 -19.34 7.17
N MET A 712 -7.25 -19.18 5.87
CA MET A 712 -6.25 -18.70 4.92
C MET A 712 -5.88 -17.22 5.13
N LEU A 713 -6.76 -16.42 5.77
CA LEU A 713 -6.48 -15.02 6.06
C LEU A 713 -5.53 -14.89 7.26
N ASN A 714 -5.85 -15.60 8.35
CA ASN A 714 -5.07 -15.55 9.60
C ASN A 714 -3.94 -16.59 9.67
N LYS A 715 -3.87 -17.49 8.68
CA LYS A 715 -2.90 -18.61 8.59
C LYS A 715 -2.93 -19.52 9.83
N LYS A 716 -4.13 -19.91 10.28
CA LYS A 716 -4.32 -20.74 11.49
C LYS A 716 -5.33 -21.87 11.26
N SER A 717 -5.07 -23.03 11.83
CA SER A 717 -6.07 -24.09 11.93
C SER A 717 -7.25 -23.65 12.78
N ARG A 718 -8.45 -24.09 12.41
CA ARG A 718 -9.70 -23.87 13.14
C ARG A 718 -10.62 -25.07 12.99
N LYS A 719 -11.53 -25.26 13.93
CA LYS A 719 -12.65 -26.19 13.74
C LYS A 719 -13.76 -25.52 12.93
N GLY A 720 -14.43 -26.31 12.10
CA GLY A 720 -15.52 -25.83 11.26
C GLY A 720 -15.00 -25.34 9.91
N THR A 721 -15.30 -26.08 8.85
CA THR A 721 -14.83 -25.73 7.51
C THR A 721 -15.85 -25.97 6.40
N TRP A 722 -15.87 -25.07 5.43
CA TRP A 722 -16.45 -25.38 4.12
C TRP A 722 -15.55 -26.37 3.38
N VAL A 723 -16.14 -27.41 2.82
CA VAL A 723 -15.47 -28.42 1.99
C VAL A 723 -16.06 -28.36 0.59
N GLU A 724 -15.19 -28.29 -0.40
CA GLU A 724 -15.54 -28.27 -1.81
C GLU A 724 -15.39 -29.68 -2.41
N PHE A 725 -16.45 -30.19 -3.02
CA PHE A 725 -16.43 -31.43 -3.78
C PHE A 725 -16.59 -31.11 -5.27
N LEU A 726 -15.59 -31.45 -6.06
CA LEU A 726 -15.56 -31.26 -7.51
C LEU A 726 -15.92 -32.56 -8.22
N SER A 727 -16.85 -32.53 -9.17
CA SER A 727 -17.19 -33.69 -10.00
C SER A 727 -16.19 -33.91 -11.12
N GLU A 728 -15.91 -32.88 -11.92
CA GLU A 728 -15.06 -33.00 -13.11
C GLU A 728 -14.32 -31.70 -13.45
N GLY A 729 -13.04 -31.82 -13.84
CA GLY A 729 -12.19 -30.71 -14.31
C GLY A 729 -11.73 -30.94 -15.75
N LEU A 730 -11.97 -29.96 -16.64
CA LEU A 730 -11.80 -30.10 -18.09
C LEU A 730 -11.00 -28.94 -18.70
N ALA A 731 -10.22 -29.23 -19.73
CA ALA A 731 -9.43 -28.26 -20.51
C ALA A 731 -9.90 -28.25 -21.98
N GLU A 732 -10.89 -27.42 -22.29
CA GLU A 732 -11.53 -27.42 -23.61
C GLU A 732 -11.94 -26.02 -24.08
N LEU A 733 -12.37 -25.90 -25.32
CA LEU A 733 -12.90 -24.65 -25.87
C LEU A 733 -14.01 -24.06 -24.97
N PRO A 734 -13.94 -22.76 -24.59
CA PRO A 734 -14.94 -22.13 -23.71
C PRO A 734 -16.33 -22.00 -24.37
N VAL A 735 -17.34 -21.72 -23.54
CA VAL A 735 -18.67 -21.32 -24.01
C VAL A 735 -18.63 -19.86 -24.48
N LEU A 736 -19.49 -19.49 -25.43
CA LEU A 736 -19.64 -18.10 -25.89
C LEU A 736 -20.92 -17.48 -25.34
N GLY A 737 -20.86 -16.19 -25.03
CA GLY A 737 -21.99 -15.41 -24.54
C GLY A 737 -21.88 -13.93 -24.86
N VAL A 738 -22.85 -13.15 -24.43
CA VAL A 738 -22.94 -11.72 -24.73
C VAL A 738 -22.59 -10.91 -23.48
N ASN A 739 -21.63 -10.02 -23.62
CA ASN A 739 -21.37 -8.92 -22.72
C ASN A 739 -22.12 -7.66 -23.22
N GLU A 740 -23.27 -7.37 -22.62
CA GLU A 740 -24.09 -6.20 -22.94
C GLU A 740 -23.59 -4.91 -22.25
N SER A 741 -22.70 -5.05 -21.26
CA SER A 741 -22.06 -3.88 -20.63
C SER A 741 -21.08 -3.16 -21.56
N ASP A 742 -20.62 -3.83 -22.63
CA ASP A 742 -19.81 -3.17 -23.67
C ASP A 742 -20.70 -2.32 -24.59
N ILE A 743 -20.86 -1.06 -24.19
CA ILE A 743 -21.65 -0.06 -24.91
C ILE A 743 -21.06 0.35 -26.27
N ALA A 744 -19.79 0.04 -26.54
CA ALA A 744 -19.16 0.35 -27.83
C ALA A 744 -19.69 -0.53 -28.97
N ILE A 745 -20.28 -1.69 -28.64
CA ILE A 745 -20.80 -2.66 -29.61
C ILE A 745 -22.31 -2.76 -29.49
N LYS A 746 -23.04 -2.34 -30.53
CA LYS A 746 -24.49 -2.46 -30.58
C LYS A 746 -24.93 -3.93 -30.41
N GLY A 747 -25.76 -4.17 -29.40
CA GLY A 747 -26.24 -5.51 -29.04
C GLY A 747 -25.26 -6.32 -28.17
N GLY A 748 -24.18 -5.72 -27.68
CA GLY A 748 -23.19 -6.35 -26.82
C GLY A 748 -22.14 -7.18 -27.57
N ARG A 749 -20.97 -7.33 -26.94
CA ARG A 749 -19.83 -8.07 -27.46
C ARG A 749 -19.97 -9.56 -27.14
N VAL A 750 -19.75 -10.41 -28.14
CA VAL A 750 -19.66 -11.86 -27.96
C VAL A 750 -18.27 -12.22 -27.46
N THR A 751 -18.18 -12.85 -26.29
CA THR A 751 -16.91 -13.21 -25.64
C THR A 751 -16.98 -14.59 -24.97
N THR A 752 -15.86 -15.01 -24.39
CA THR A 752 -15.67 -16.32 -23.74
C THR A 752 -16.14 -16.33 -22.29
N PHE A 753 -16.82 -17.42 -21.94
CA PHE A 753 -17.29 -17.72 -20.60
C PHE A 753 -16.92 -19.16 -20.20
N ILE A 754 -16.76 -19.38 -18.91
CA ILE A 754 -16.60 -20.70 -18.30
C ILE A 754 -17.64 -20.88 -17.19
N PRO A 755 -17.96 -22.13 -16.82
CA PRO A 755 -18.66 -22.40 -15.57
C PRO A 755 -17.94 -21.68 -14.41
N GLY A 756 -18.60 -20.70 -13.81
CA GLY A 756 -18.07 -19.96 -12.68
C GLY A 756 -18.49 -20.64 -11.38
N MET A 757 -19.80 -20.87 -11.25
CA MET A 757 -20.44 -21.49 -10.10
C MET A 757 -21.60 -22.34 -10.62
N ILE A 758 -21.35 -23.60 -10.98
CA ILE A 758 -22.40 -24.62 -11.08
C ILE A 758 -22.33 -25.37 -9.76
N MET A 759 -23.02 -24.83 -8.75
CA MET A 759 -22.85 -25.29 -7.38
C MET A 759 -24.13 -25.37 -6.58
N THR A 760 -24.14 -26.36 -5.69
CA THR A 760 -25.10 -26.45 -4.59
C THR A 760 -24.41 -26.00 -3.31
N LEU A 761 -25.06 -25.09 -2.58
CA LEU A 761 -24.67 -24.64 -1.24
C LEU A 761 -25.60 -25.29 -0.22
N ASP A 762 -25.04 -26.15 0.63
CA ASP A 762 -25.74 -26.65 1.82
C ASP A 762 -25.57 -25.66 2.98
N LYS A 763 -26.47 -24.67 3.04
CA LYS A 763 -26.47 -23.68 4.11
C LYS A 763 -27.04 -24.26 5.40
N GLU A 764 -27.87 -25.29 5.31
CA GLU A 764 -28.49 -25.94 6.46
C GLU A 764 -27.44 -26.53 7.41
N ALA A 765 -26.38 -27.10 6.86
CA ALA A 765 -25.21 -27.56 7.61
C ALA A 765 -24.51 -26.45 8.42
N PHE A 766 -24.54 -25.20 7.94
CA PHE A 766 -24.01 -24.04 8.66
C PHE A 766 -25.02 -23.47 9.67
N LYS A 767 -26.28 -23.27 9.24
CA LYS A 767 -27.37 -22.73 10.07
C LYS A 767 -28.67 -23.46 9.76
N LYS A 768 -29.20 -24.19 10.74
CA LYS A 768 -30.49 -24.88 10.65
C LYS A 768 -31.60 -23.96 10.14
N GLY A 769 -32.42 -24.46 9.22
CA GLY A 769 -33.54 -23.73 8.60
C GLY A 769 -33.17 -22.82 7.44
N SER A 770 -31.90 -22.78 7.01
CA SER A 770 -31.48 -21.99 5.83
C SER A 770 -31.50 -22.75 4.50
N GLY A 771 -31.70 -24.08 4.55
CA GLY A 771 -31.91 -24.96 3.39
C GLY A 771 -30.73 -25.07 2.42
N HIS A 772 -31.01 -25.66 1.26
CA HIS A 772 -30.06 -25.76 0.15
C HIS A 772 -30.36 -24.71 -0.93
N VAL A 773 -29.32 -24.20 -1.58
CA VAL A 773 -29.47 -23.30 -2.73
C VAL A 773 -28.59 -23.78 -3.87
N PHE A 774 -29.16 -23.82 -5.08
CA PHE A 774 -28.43 -24.14 -6.30
C PHE A 774 -28.23 -22.89 -7.14
N HIS A 775 -27.00 -22.69 -7.62
CA HIS A 775 -26.64 -21.63 -8.56
C HIS A 775 -25.97 -22.24 -9.79
N ARG A 776 -26.33 -21.71 -10.97
CA ARG A 776 -25.69 -22.02 -12.25
C ARG A 776 -25.24 -20.73 -12.92
N LEU A 777 -24.08 -20.24 -12.52
CA LEU A 777 -23.55 -18.97 -12.96
C LEU A 777 -22.29 -19.20 -13.78
N TYR A 778 -22.19 -18.52 -14.91
CA TYR A 778 -20.98 -18.49 -15.71
C TYR A 778 -20.19 -17.22 -15.43
N ALA A 779 -18.89 -17.25 -15.65
CA ALA A 779 -18.01 -16.10 -15.47
C ALA A 779 -17.29 -15.78 -16.79
N PRO A 780 -17.12 -14.50 -17.16
CA PRO A 780 -16.28 -14.14 -18.28
C PRO A 780 -14.83 -14.59 -18.00
N ALA A 781 -14.18 -15.14 -19.02
CA ALA A 781 -12.88 -15.75 -18.86
C ALA A 781 -11.92 -15.40 -19.99
N SER A 782 -10.86 -14.65 -19.68
CA SER A 782 -9.63 -14.63 -20.48
C SER A 782 -8.73 -15.77 -19.99
N ALA A 783 -8.70 -16.87 -20.75
CA ALA A 783 -8.03 -18.10 -20.32
C ALA A 783 -6.49 -18.03 -20.46
N HIS A 784 -5.97 -17.07 -21.22
CA HIS A 784 -4.53 -16.93 -21.53
C HIS A 784 -3.97 -18.18 -22.21
N THR A 785 -4.68 -18.66 -23.22
CA THR A 785 -4.32 -19.84 -24.03
C THR A 785 -4.43 -19.49 -25.51
N THR A 786 -4.17 -18.23 -25.85
CA THR A 786 -4.34 -17.65 -27.18
C THR A 786 -3.54 -18.45 -28.20
N GLN A 787 -4.18 -18.82 -29.31
CA GLN A 787 -3.58 -19.58 -30.40
C GLN A 787 -3.57 -18.78 -31.70
N ARG A 788 -2.60 -19.10 -32.56
CA ARG A 788 -2.42 -18.46 -33.87
C ARG A 788 -3.60 -18.74 -34.80
N VAL A 789 -4.14 -19.95 -34.73
CA VAL A 789 -5.31 -20.38 -35.50
C VAL A 789 -6.53 -20.21 -34.61
N GLY A 790 -7.51 -19.42 -35.08
CA GLY A 790 -8.78 -19.26 -34.38
C GLY A 790 -9.71 -20.47 -34.58
N ARG A 791 -10.83 -20.45 -33.88
CA ARG A 791 -11.91 -21.43 -34.01
C ARG A 791 -12.36 -21.65 -35.46
N SER A 792 -12.68 -22.90 -35.78
CA SER A 792 -13.39 -23.23 -37.01
C SER A 792 -14.83 -22.73 -36.95
N CYS A 793 -15.43 -22.47 -38.12
CA CYS A 793 -16.84 -22.05 -38.19
C CYS A 793 -17.75 -23.08 -37.50
N GLU A 794 -17.49 -24.37 -37.71
CA GLU A 794 -18.24 -25.48 -37.14
C GLU A 794 -18.15 -25.51 -35.61
N SER A 795 -16.98 -25.21 -35.03
CA SER A 795 -16.80 -25.16 -33.57
C SER A 795 -17.54 -24.02 -32.87
N CYS A 796 -18.11 -23.07 -33.62
CA CYS A 796 -18.98 -22.01 -33.10
C CYS A 796 -20.45 -22.24 -33.48
N HIS A 797 -20.70 -22.58 -34.75
CA HIS A 797 -22.06 -22.62 -35.31
C HIS A 797 -22.75 -23.97 -35.18
N ASN A 798 -21.99 -25.07 -35.05
CA ASN A 798 -22.50 -26.43 -34.92
C ASN A 798 -22.16 -27.06 -33.56
N SER A 799 -21.52 -26.31 -32.66
CA SER A 799 -21.15 -26.79 -31.32
C SER A 799 -22.24 -26.47 -30.29
N SER A 800 -22.78 -27.49 -29.63
CA SER A 800 -23.71 -27.31 -28.52
C SER A 800 -23.04 -26.55 -27.36
N LEU A 801 -21.77 -26.87 -27.07
CA LEU A 801 -21.00 -26.24 -26.01
C LEU A 801 -20.79 -24.74 -26.30
N ALA A 802 -20.38 -24.37 -27.51
CA ALA A 802 -20.13 -22.97 -27.84
C ALA A 802 -21.38 -22.08 -27.69
N ILE A 803 -22.56 -22.61 -28.02
CA ILE A 803 -23.85 -21.89 -27.90
C ILE A 803 -24.36 -21.89 -26.45
N GLY A 804 -23.83 -22.79 -25.61
CA GLY A 804 -24.17 -22.88 -24.18
C GLY A 804 -25.21 -23.95 -23.85
N TYR A 805 -25.50 -24.90 -24.74
CA TYR A 805 -26.43 -26.00 -24.47
C TYR A 805 -25.84 -27.12 -23.62
N GLY A 806 -24.55 -27.04 -23.29
CA GLY A 806 -23.79 -28.13 -22.66
C GLY A 806 -23.16 -29.06 -23.70
N ARG A 807 -22.35 -30.01 -23.23
CA ARG A 807 -21.74 -31.03 -24.08
C ARG A 807 -22.80 -31.97 -24.62
N GLY A 808 -22.60 -32.42 -25.86
CA GLY A 808 -23.55 -33.28 -26.55
C GLY A 808 -23.36 -33.23 -28.06
N SER A 809 -24.25 -33.91 -28.78
CA SER A 809 -24.23 -33.95 -30.24
C SER A 809 -25.33 -33.07 -30.83
N MET A 810 -24.98 -32.35 -31.90
CA MET A 810 -25.90 -31.52 -32.69
C MET A 810 -26.06 -32.13 -34.08
N LYS A 811 -27.29 -32.41 -34.49
CA LYS A 811 -27.60 -32.97 -35.82
C LYS A 811 -28.63 -32.09 -36.53
N PHE A 812 -28.35 -31.72 -37.78
CA PHE A 812 -29.30 -31.05 -38.65
C PHE A 812 -29.94 -32.05 -39.61
N SER A 813 -31.26 -32.20 -39.57
CA SER A 813 -31.99 -33.16 -40.40
C SER A 813 -32.32 -32.60 -41.78
N ALA A 814 -32.56 -33.49 -42.74
CA ALA A 814 -33.03 -33.12 -44.09
C ALA A 814 -34.40 -32.42 -44.09
N GLN A 815 -35.17 -32.52 -43.00
CA GLN A 815 -36.44 -31.80 -42.81
C GLN A 815 -36.24 -30.38 -42.24
N GLY A 816 -35.00 -29.90 -42.15
CA GLY A 816 -34.70 -28.56 -41.66
C GLY A 816 -34.83 -28.41 -40.14
N LYS A 817 -34.63 -29.48 -39.36
CA LYS A 817 -34.71 -29.43 -37.89
C LYS A 817 -33.36 -29.71 -37.24
N TRP A 818 -33.05 -28.93 -36.22
CA TRP A 818 -31.92 -29.22 -35.32
C TRP A 818 -32.36 -30.16 -34.20
N ILE A 819 -31.54 -31.16 -33.92
CA ILE A 819 -31.69 -32.11 -32.83
C ILE A 819 -30.46 -32.00 -31.94
N PHE A 820 -30.68 -31.81 -30.65
CA PHE A 820 -29.64 -31.80 -29.62
C PHE A 820 -29.82 -33.02 -28.73
N ASP A 821 -28.74 -33.78 -28.56
CA ASP A 821 -28.65 -34.91 -27.64
C ASP A 821 -27.56 -34.62 -26.61
N ALA A 822 -27.96 -34.39 -25.36
CA ALA A 822 -27.07 -33.95 -24.29
C ALA A 822 -26.21 -35.10 -23.75
N GLN A 823 -24.94 -34.83 -23.47
CA GLN A 823 -24.04 -35.81 -22.87
C GLN A 823 -24.36 -36.03 -21.38
N TYR A 824 -24.70 -34.96 -20.67
CA TYR A 824 -25.06 -35.04 -19.26
C TYR A 824 -26.57 -35.03 -19.07
N ALA A 825 -27.02 -35.71 -18.00
CA ALA A 825 -28.41 -35.68 -17.57
C ALA A 825 -28.82 -34.26 -17.14
N ASN A 826 -30.13 -34.01 -17.20
CA ASN A 826 -30.69 -32.77 -16.70
C ASN A 826 -30.58 -32.69 -15.17
N ASN A 827 -30.07 -31.57 -14.67
CA ASN A 827 -30.05 -31.26 -13.24
C ASN A 827 -31.48 -31.08 -12.73
N LYS A 828 -31.76 -31.63 -11.55
CA LYS A 828 -33.12 -31.60 -10.96
C LYS A 828 -33.57 -30.20 -10.55
N ASN A 829 -32.64 -29.28 -10.29
CA ASN A 829 -32.95 -27.94 -9.80
C ASN A 829 -33.48 -27.00 -10.90
N ASP A 830 -33.04 -27.18 -12.15
CA ASP A 830 -33.39 -26.27 -13.25
C ASP A 830 -33.76 -26.95 -14.58
N GLY A 831 -33.66 -28.28 -14.66
CA GLY A 831 -34.03 -29.04 -15.84
C GLY A 831 -33.11 -28.84 -17.05
N LEU A 832 -31.92 -28.27 -16.85
CA LEU A 832 -30.89 -28.13 -17.88
C LEU A 832 -29.83 -29.22 -17.74
N PRO A 833 -29.14 -29.64 -18.83
CA PRO A 833 -27.98 -30.52 -18.73
C PRO A 833 -26.98 -30.00 -17.71
N GLU A 834 -26.30 -30.90 -16.99
CA GLU A 834 -25.44 -30.55 -15.84
C GLU A 834 -24.41 -29.45 -16.15
N ASP A 835 -23.89 -29.41 -17.38
CA ASP A 835 -22.90 -28.45 -17.84
C ASP A 835 -23.46 -27.37 -18.78
N ALA A 836 -24.77 -27.28 -18.97
CA ALA A 836 -25.37 -26.27 -19.83
C ALA A 836 -25.35 -24.88 -19.18
N TRP A 837 -25.30 -23.84 -20.00
CA TRP A 837 -25.51 -22.45 -19.59
C TRP A 837 -26.93 -21.96 -19.90
N THR A 838 -27.48 -22.41 -21.03
CA THR A 838 -28.84 -22.13 -21.51
C THR A 838 -29.45 -23.39 -22.13
N GLY A 839 -30.79 -23.45 -22.22
CA GLY A 839 -31.47 -24.58 -22.83
C GLY A 839 -31.47 -24.51 -24.36
N PHE A 840 -31.54 -25.68 -25.02
CA PHE A 840 -31.67 -25.79 -26.47
C PHE A 840 -32.92 -25.05 -26.97
N LEU A 841 -32.71 -23.97 -27.75
CA LEU A 841 -33.77 -23.08 -28.26
C LEU A 841 -34.68 -22.52 -27.15
N LYS A 842 -34.11 -22.27 -25.97
CA LYS A 842 -34.80 -21.66 -24.82
C LYS A 842 -34.05 -20.41 -24.37
N GLU A 843 -34.80 -19.46 -23.80
CA GLU A 843 -34.22 -18.32 -23.11
C GLU A 843 -34.07 -18.61 -21.63
N ARG A 844 -33.00 -18.07 -21.05
CA ARG A 844 -32.76 -18.09 -19.61
C ARG A 844 -33.06 -16.72 -19.03
N ARG A 845 -33.95 -16.66 -18.03
CA ARG A 845 -34.45 -15.41 -17.42
C ARG A 845 -33.86 -15.07 -16.05
N GLU A 846 -33.30 -16.06 -15.36
CA GLU A 846 -32.61 -15.89 -14.07
C GLU A 846 -31.18 -15.33 -14.25
N PRO A 847 -30.55 -14.80 -13.20
CA PRO A 847 -29.13 -14.48 -13.23
C PRO A 847 -28.33 -15.70 -13.71
N ALA A 848 -27.75 -15.57 -14.90
CA ALA A 848 -27.00 -16.65 -15.54
C ALA A 848 -25.49 -16.42 -15.44
N SER A 849 -25.07 -15.29 -14.88
CA SER A 849 -23.67 -14.86 -14.85
C SER A 849 -23.31 -14.29 -13.48
N THR A 850 -22.03 -14.39 -13.15
CA THR A 850 -21.40 -13.71 -12.01
C THR A 850 -21.20 -12.20 -12.25
N ARG A 851 -21.70 -11.67 -13.38
CA ARG A 851 -21.59 -10.27 -13.80
C ARG A 851 -22.94 -9.72 -14.25
N ILE A 852 -23.19 -8.48 -13.89
CA ILE A 852 -24.36 -7.73 -14.37
C ILE A 852 -24.17 -7.44 -15.87
N GLY A 853 -25.24 -7.57 -16.66
CA GLY A 853 -25.21 -7.29 -18.10
C GLY A 853 -24.45 -8.34 -18.93
N MET A 854 -24.14 -9.51 -18.37
CA MET A 854 -23.57 -10.62 -19.11
C MET A 854 -24.50 -11.83 -19.11
N ARG A 855 -24.75 -12.42 -20.28
CA ARG A 855 -25.78 -13.45 -20.46
C ARG A 855 -25.44 -14.47 -21.55
N PRO A 856 -26.09 -15.65 -21.56
CA PRO A 856 -26.07 -16.53 -22.72
C PRO A 856 -26.79 -15.88 -23.92
N PHE A 857 -26.68 -16.52 -25.08
CA PHE A 857 -27.42 -16.11 -26.27
C PHE A 857 -28.94 -16.21 -26.07
N ASN A 858 -29.68 -15.20 -26.53
CA ASN A 858 -31.14 -15.26 -26.58
C ASN A 858 -31.62 -16.15 -27.74
N ILE A 859 -32.92 -16.46 -27.83
CA ILE A 859 -33.44 -17.36 -28.87
C ILE A 859 -33.16 -16.83 -30.28
N LYS A 860 -33.25 -15.53 -30.51
CA LYS A 860 -32.99 -14.93 -31.82
C LYS A 860 -31.53 -15.13 -32.24
N GLU A 861 -30.60 -14.97 -31.31
CA GLU A 861 -29.17 -15.19 -31.52
C GLU A 861 -28.88 -16.68 -31.74
N GLN A 862 -29.43 -17.57 -30.92
CA GLN A 862 -29.33 -19.03 -31.09
C GLN A 862 -29.81 -19.46 -32.49
N LYS A 863 -31.01 -19.03 -32.90
CA LYS A 863 -31.57 -19.31 -34.24
C LYS A 863 -30.67 -18.78 -35.36
N ARG A 864 -30.11 -17.57 -35.23
CA ARG A 864 -29.20 -16.99 -36.24
C ARG A 864 -27.89 -17.78 -36.33
N ILE A 865 -27.31 -18.17 -35.21
CA ILE A 865 -26.08 -18.98 -35.16
C ILE A 865 -26.30 -20.34 -35.84
N LEU A 866 -27.38 -21.03 -35.49
CA LEU A 866 -27.75 -22.34 -36.05
C LEU A 866 -28.20 -22.27 -37.53
N THR A 867 -28.70 -21.12 -37.98
CA THR A 867 -29.00 -20.90 -39.42
C THR A 867 -27.73 -20.88 -40.24
N ALA A 868 -26.68 -20.19 -39.77
CA ALA A 868 -25.36 -20.27 -40.40
C ALA A 868 -24.74 -21.68 -40.26
N GLY A 869 -24.97 -22.35 -39.12
CA GLY A 869 -24.58 -23.74 -38.89
C GLY A 869 -25.15 -24.73 -39.91
N ALA A 870 -26.41 -24.52 -40.33
CA ALA A 870 -27.05 -25.36 -41.33
C ALA A 870 -26.40 -25.22 -42.71
N CYS A 871 -25.83 -24.05 -43.06
CA CYS A 871 -25.04 -23.91 -44.28
C CYS A 871 -23.74 -24.73 -44.19
N LEU A 872 -23.12 -24.80 -43.01
CA LEU A 872 -21.85 -25.51 -42.77
C LEU A 872 -22.00 -27.04 -42.78
N THR A 873 -23.21 -27.60 -42.77
CA THR A 873 -23.42 -29.03 -42.98
C THR A 873 -23.29 -29.44 -44.44
N CYS A 874 -23.46 -28.49 -45.37
CA CYS A 874 -23.36 -28.70 -46.82
C CYS A 874 -22.12 -28.02 -47.44
N HIS A 875 -21.67 -26.90 -46.87
CA HIS A 875 -20.57 -26.09 -47.39
C HIS A 875 -19.36 -26.15 -46.48
N LYS A 876 -18.17 -26.38 -47.07
CA LYS A 876 -16.91 -26.23 -46.34
C LYS A 876 -16.73 -24.77 -45.89
N SER A 877 -16.14 -24.58 -44.72
CA SER A 877 -15.89 -23.25 -44.12
C SER A 877 -15.11 -22.28 -45.01
N ASN A 878 -14.23 -22.77 -45.90
CA ASN A 878 -13.47 -21.96 -46.85
C ASN A 878 -14.13 -21.80 -48.24
N SER A 879 -15.36 -22.29 -48.42
CA SER A 879 -16.07 -22.19 -49.70
C SER A 879 -16.44 -20.75 -50.04
N VAL A 880 -16.70 -20.48 -51.33
CA VAL A 880 -17.13 -19.15 -51.81
C VAL A 880 -18.37 -18.66 -51.05
N VAL A 881 -19.37 -19.54 -50.87
CA VAL A 881 -20.61 -19.21 -50.14
C VAL A 881 -20.33 -18.77 -48.71
N MET A 882 -19.45 -19.47 -47.99
CA MET A 882 -19.12 -19.11 -46.62
C MET A 882 -18.23 -17.86 -46.52
N ASN A 883 -17.34 -17.62 -47.49
CA ASN A 883 -16.58 -16.38 -47.56
C ASN A 883 -17.48 -15.17 -47.84
N ASP A 884 -18.47 -15.31 -48.73
CA ASP A 884 -19.48 -14.27 -48.99
C ASP A 884 -20.34 -14.01 -47.75
N ALA A 885 -20.64 -15.05 -46.97
CA ALA A 885 -21.40 -14.93 -45.72
C ALA A 885 -20.67 -14.10 -44.64
N LEU A 886 -19.34 -14.04 -44.67
CA LEU A 886 -18.57 -13.15 -43.78
C LEU A 886 -18.80 -11.67 -44.13
N ILE A 887 -19.02 -11.37 -45.42
CA ILE A 887 -19.29 -10.03 -45.92
C ILE A 887 -20.72 -9.61 -45.56
N ASP A 888 -21.70 -10.41 -46.00
CA ASP A 888 -23.13 -10.14 -45.83
C ASP A 888 -23.94 -11.45 -45.84
N PHE A 889 -24.20 -11.99 -44.64
CA PHE A 889 -24.93 -13.24 -44.48
C PHE A 889 -26.39 -13.16 -44.97
N ASP A 890 -27.06 -12.04 -44.73
CA ASP A 890 -28.48 -11.90 -45.07
C ASP A 890 -28.65 -11.93 -46.60
N LYS A 891 -27.73 -11.32 -47.34
CA LYS A 891 -27.67 -11.38 -48.82
C LYS A 891 -27.37 -12.77 -49.37
N VAL A 892 -26.56 -13.57 -48.68
CA VAL A 892 -26.31 -14.98 -49.05
C VAL A 892 -27.60 -15.80 -48.90
N ILE A 893 -28.36 -15.58 -47.83
CA ILE A 893 -29.64 -16.26 -47.59
C ILE A 893 -30.70 -15.88 -48.65
N GLU A 894 -30.71 -14.63 -49.10
CA GLU A 894 -31.58 -14.17 -50.20
C GLU A 894 -31.26 -14.87 -51.54
N ARG A 895 -29.96 -15.10 -51.81
CA ARG A 895 -29.46 -15.70 -53.07
C ARG A 895 -29.35 -17.21 -53.04
N LYS A 896 -29.82 -17.88 -51.99
CA LYS A 896 -29.70 -19.33 -51.84
C LYS A 896 -30.34 -20.08 -53.00
N ALA A 897 -29.74 -21.21 -53.37
CA ALA A 897 -30.33 -22.12 -54.35
C ALA A 897 -31.61 -22.77 -53.78
N LYS A 898 -32.55 -23.16 -54.65
CA LYS A 898 -33.81 -23.83 -54.24
C LYS A 898 -33.59 -25.14 -53.47
N GLN A 899 -32.45 -25.80 -53.70
CA GLN A 899 -32.05 -27.03 -53.03
C GLN A 899 -31.48 -26.82 -51.61
N CYS A 900 -31.22 -25.57 -51.20
CA CYS A 900 -30.69 -25.28 -49.87
C CYS A 900 -31.78 -25.46 -48.81
N ILE A 901 -31.50 -26.31 -47.82
CA ILE A 901 -32.39 -26.57 -46.68
C ILE A 901 -31.99 -25.61 -45.56
N LEU A 902 -32.90 -24.70 -45.20
CA LEU A 902 -32.75 -23.82 -44.04
C LEU A 902 -33.48 -24.40 -42.83
N PRO A 903 -33.06 -24.04 -41.60
CA PRO A 903 -33.80 -24.43 -40.42
C PRO A 903 -35.23 -23.87 -40.42
N ILE A 904 -36.16 -24.68 -39.93
CA ILE A 904 -37.56 -24.30 -39.68
C ILE A 904 -37.67 -23.99 -38.19
N TRP A 905 -38.12 -22.76 -37.88
CA TRP A 905 -38.00 -22.14 -36.56
C TRP A 905 -39.33 -21.86 -35.86
#